data_AF-A0A507AV55-F1
#
_entry.id   AF-A0A507AV55-F1
#
_cell.length_a   1.000
_cell.length_b   1.000
_cell.length_c   1.000
_cell.angle_alpha   90.00
_cell.angle_beta   90.00
_cell.angle_gamma   90.00
#
_symmetry.space_group_name_H-M   'P 1'
#
loop_
_entity.id
_entity.type
_entity.pdbx_description
1 polymer ?
#
loop_
_entity_poly.entity_id
_entity_poly.type
_entity_poly.pdbx_seq_one_letter_code
_entity_poly.pdbx_strand_id
1 'polypeptide(L)'
;MLSTASAALRAGARRCVRAKALPRSQLRTVPARHGFRALQQSRAFSSSASQFTDLSTRGLMIQALSSIGSKREAQQYLSHFTSVSSQKFAVIKVGGAILTDYLDELCASLAFLYHVGLYPVVVHGAGPQLNKLLEDAGIEPQFEEGIRVTDAKTLSVARKLFLEENLKLTQRLEDYGIHVRPITAGVLYADYLNKEKWGLVGKVNKVNTEAIEMAINHRCLPVLTSLAWTPEGQLLNVNADVAAAELARALEPLKVVYLSEKGGLFDGEGGKISAINLDEEFDWYMSQSWCKYGTRLKIKEIKDLLDTLPRTSSVAIIHPQDLHKELFTDSGAGTLIRRGTKLLTTDKISSFSDIEQLKEVLIRDRDGPDASKTVDTYIEFLKENPFKAYYDDQMNALAVVFPPNAERAHATLATLTITKSGWLSNVADNIFSAIKKDFPKLVWTVNENDENLTWFFDKADGSVARNGNVLFWYGVEDGNEVVQFMNDFTQNGRSMLGDSNLEARLQRAALNAAQAQAPRAAAQQARGFSTMTRTSWQHRSATQAPKGTRAYSIGHNPIMTNPNPPLGKKNATNKQPARVALIGARGYTGQSLIALINSHPSMELRHVSSRELAGQPLEGYDKSDIIYENLSPEDIVEMEKRGDIDCWVMALPNGVCKPYVDAVNEGRKASGHKSVIVDLSADYRFDNTWTYGLPELVPRSNIHDATRISNPGCYATAAQLGIAPLLEHLGGQPTIFGVSGYSGAGTKPSPKNDVENLTNNIIPYSLTDHIHEKEISAQLGVQVAFMPHVAVWFQGIHHTISIPLNKTMNSRDIRQIYQDRYAGEKLVKVVGEAPLVKAISGKHGVEIGGFAVHSSGKRVVVCATIDNLLKGAATQCLQNMNLALGYGEYDGIPVIESPRKPRTVEVDELASRLVLALGEKEAVRGVTWVSYRDTENSPSSTLDLVVHRATSSDLDKTTQERTGGVRKPNIRQNVDVPGQEARHWLICQHQGHPRPLEAEGLCRGRDAEASAALHHPQHDAAHEDEGRGAAAADADALLHAADADPEPVHTGWEE
;
A
#
# COMPACT_ATOMS: atom_id res chain seq x y z
N MET A 1 40.57 -1.21 -66.18
CA MET A 1 40.59 -2.20 -67.28
C MET A 1 39.27 -2.97 -67.26
N LEU A 2 38.92 -3.65 -68.37
CA LEU A 2 37.98 -4.78 -68.58
C LEU A 2 37.05 -5.25 -67.41
N SER A 3 35.78 -5.64 -67.63
CA SER A 3 34.90 -5.61 -68.83
C SER A 3 33.45 -6.11 -68.53
N THR A 4 32.44 -5.55 -69.22
CA THR A 4 31.12 -6.15 -69.64
C THR A 4 30.20 -6.85 -68.62
N ALA A 5 28.91 -6.54 -68.41
CA ALA A 5 27.75 -6.27 -69.30
C ALA A 5 27.19 -7.53 -70.03
N SER A 6 25.91 -7.68 -70.43
CA SER A 6 24.59 -7.16 -69.97
C SER A 6 23.43 -7.84 -70.77
N ALA A 7 22.27 -8.06 -70.15
CA ALA A 7 20.89 -8.09 -70.70
C ALA A 7 20.50 -8.82 -72.04
N ALA A 8 19.63 -9.85 -71.88
CA ALA A 8 18.25 -9.96 -72.45
C ALA A 8 17.88 -10.61 -73.83
N LEU A 9 16.69 -11.26 -73.82
CA LEU A 9 15.62 -11.42 -74.86
C LEU A 9 15.55 -12.58 -75.90
N ARG A 10 14.34 -13.22 -75.91
CA ARG A 10 13.51 -13.80 -77.02
C ARG A 10 13.65 -15.27 -77.54
N ALA A 11 12.55 -16.02 -77.36
CA ALA A 11 11.85 -16.99 -78.26
C ALA A 11 12.59 -18.19 -78.93
N GLY A 12 11.99 -19.38 -79.19
CA GLY A 12 10.68 -19.95 -78.81
C GLY A 12 9.99 -20.78 -79.93
N ALA A 13 9.54 -22.03 -79.68
CA ALA A 13 8.77 -22.84 -80.67
C ALA A 13 7.98 -24.08 -80.14
N ARG A 14 6.68 -24.17 -80.50
CA ARG A 14 5.83 -25.35 -80.93
C ARG A 14 5.73 -26.65 -80.08
N ARG A 15 4.67 -27.51 -80.16
CA ARG A 15 3.19 -27.40 -80.35
C ARG A 15 2.53 -28.81 -80.28
N CYS A 16 1.37 -28.99 -79.60
CA CYS A 16 0.23 -29.95 -79.84
C CYS A 16 -0.44 -30.47 -78.54
N VAL A 17 -1.70 -31.00 -78.49
CA VAL A 17 -3.02 -30.57 -79.03
C VAL A 17 -4.16 -31.50 -78.51
N ARG A 18 -5.23 -30.93 -77.90
CA ARG A 18 -6.67 -31.36 -77.79
C ARG A 18 -7.34 -30.54 -76.67
N ALA A 19 -8.30 -29.62 -76.90
CA ALA A 19 -9.71 -29.75 -77.35
C ALA A 19 -10.62 -30.38 -76.26
N LYS A 20 -11.46 -29.61 -75.53
CA LYS A 20 -12.79 -29.01 -75.86
C LYS A 20 -13.94 -30.06 -75.84
N ALA A 21 -15.18 -29.79 -75.38
CA ALA A 21 -15.90 -28.51 -75.11
C ALA A 21 -16.99 -28.60 -73.98
N LEU A 22 -17.72 -27.48 -73.76
CA LEU A 22 -18.91 -27.31 -72.89
C LEU A 22 -20.21 -27.82 -73.54
N PRO A 23 -21.38 -27.83 -72.84
CA PRO A 23 -22.36 -26.74 -73.06
C PRO A 23 -23.14 -26.28 -71.78
N ARG A 24 -24.21 -25.50 -71.96
CA ARG A 24 -24.87 -24.63 -70.96
C ARG A 24 -26.38 -24.92 -70.82
N SER A 25 -26.87 -24.88 -69.57
CA SER A 25 -28.20 -24.41 -69.10
C SER A 25 -29.53 -24.73 -69.83
N GLN A 26 -30.46 -25.33 -69.08
CA GLN A 26 -31.93 -25.08 -69.03
C GLN A 26 -32.45 -25.70 -67.70
N LEU A 27 -33.65 -25.43 -67.15
CA LEU A 27 -34.81 -24.60 -67.54
C LEU A 27 -35.43 -23.93 -66.27
N ARG A 28 -36.75 -23.73 -66.21
CA ARG A 28 -37.58 -23.31 -65.05
C ARG A 28 -38.89 -24.11 -65.05
N THR A 29 -39.40 -24.52 -63.89
CA THR A 29 -40.81 -24.36 -63.42
C THR A 29 -40.98 -24.88 -61.98
N VAL A 30 -42.06 -24.46 -61.31
CA VAL A 30 -42.39 -24.77 -59.89
C VAL A 30 -43.82 -25.36 -59.83
N PRO A 31 -44.09 -26.30 -58.91
CA PRO A 31 -45.17 -26.09 -57.94
C PRO A 31 -44.72 -26.36 -56.50
N ALA A 32 -45.44 -25.79 -55.52
CA ALA A 32 -45.08 -25.84 -54.10
C ALA A 32 -46.02 -26.73 -53.25
N ARG A 33 -45.56 -27.13 -52.05
CA ARG A 33 -46.40 -27.35 -50.86
C ARG A 33 -45.56 -27.40 -49.57
N HIS A 34 -46.15 -26.98 -48.45
CA HIS A 34 -45.51 -27.00 -47.12
C HIS A 34 -45.53 -28.40 -46.49
N GLY A 35 -44.54 -28.68 -45.63
CA GLY A 35 -44.43 -29.94 -44.86
C GLY A 35 -43.48 -29.85 -43.66
N PHE A 36 -43.98 -29.33 -42.54
CA PHE A 36 -43.51 -29.45 -41.15
C PHE A 36 -42.02 -29.79 -40.84
N ARG A 37 -41.31 -28.74 -40.40
CA ARG A 37 -40.58 -28.64 -39.11
C ARG A 37 -40.05 -29.95 -38.48
N ALA A 38 -38.77 -30.26 -38.68
CA ALA A 38 -38.00 -31.14 -37.80
C ALA A 38 -37.27 -30.32 -36.71
N LEU A 39 -37.26 -30.81 -35.47
CA LEU A 39 -36.57 -30.17 -34.34
C LEU A 39 -35.14 -30.73 -34.21
N GLN A 40 -34.13 -29.92 -34.52
CA GLN A 40 -32.78 -30.14 -33.99
C GLN A 40 -32.57 -29.22 -32.79
N GLN A 41 -32.51 -29.81 -31.59
CA GLN A 41 -32.12 -29.12 -30.37
C GLN A 41 -30.61 -28.90 -30.38
N SER A 42 -30.16 -27.72 -30.81
CA SER A 42 -28.81 -27.23 -30.48
C SER A 42 -28.75 -26.95 -28.98
N ARG A 43 -28.45 -27.99 -28.18
CA ARG A 43 -28.15 -27.82 -26.75
C ARG A 43 -26.89 -26.95 -26.64
N ALA A 44 -27.07 -25.71 -26.17
CA ALA A 44 -25.94 -24.92 -25.71
C ALA A 44 -25.30 -25.66 -24.53
N PHE A 45 -24.00 -25.95 -24.61
CA PHE A 45 -23.23 -26.33 -23.44
C PHE A 45 -23.07 -25.09 -22.56
N SER A 46 -23.97 -24.94 -21.59
CA SER A 46 -23.82 -24.02 -20.49
C SER A 46 -22.68 -24.51 -19.60
N SER A 47 -21.44 -24.18 -19.96
CA SER A 47 -20.30 -24.39 -19.08
C SER A 47 -20.48 -23.53 -17.82
N SER A 48 -20.49 -24.16 -16.65
CA SER A 48 -20.58 -23.51 -15.34
C SER A 48 -19.25 -22.85 -14.94
N ALA A 49 -18.55 -22.23 -15.89
CA ALA A 49 -17.26 -21.55 -15.70
C ALA A 49 -17.43 -20.10 -15.21
N SER A 50 -18.63 -19.51 -15.35
CA SER A 50 -18.94 -18.11 -15.03
C SER A 50 -19.02 -17.79 -13.53
N GLN A 51 -18.28 -18.51 -12.67
CA GLN A 51 -18.23 -18.28 -11.22
C GLN A 51 -16.80 -18.19 -10.65
N PHE A 52 -15.75 -18.52 -11.41
CA PHE A 52 -14.36 -18.49 -10.91
C PHE A 52 -13.51 -17.34 -11.46
N THR A 53 -14.01 -16.54 -12.41
CA THR A 53 -13.28 -15.42 -13.02
C THR A 53 -13.64 -14.05 -12.39
N ASP A 54 -13.42 -13.89 -11.09
CA ASP A 54 -13.33 -12.55 -10.45
C ASP A 54 -11.98 -12.34 -9.73
N LEU A 55 -10.91 -12.92 -10.30
CA LEU A 55 -9.53 -12.40 -10.14
C LEU A 55 -9.35 -11.09 -10.95
N SER A 56 -10.35 -10.20 -10.89
CA SER A 56 -10.17 -8.82 -11.29
C SER A 56 -9.10 -8.16 -10.40
N THR A 57 -8.46 -7.09 -10.88
CA THR A 57 -7.54 -6.30 -10.03
C THR A 57 -8.21 -5.81 -8.75
N ARG A 58 -9.55 -5.67 -8.77
CA ARG A 58 -10.39 -5.38 -7.60
C ARG A 58 -10.49 -6.57 -6.64
N GLY A 59 -10.73 -7.78 -7.14
CA GLY A 59 -10.72 -9.01 -6.32
C GLY A 59 -9.38 -9.21 -5.61
N LEU A 60 -8.27 -9.07 -6.32
CA LEU A 60 -6.91 -9.11 -5.76
C LEU A 60 -6.67 -8.02 -4.70
N MET A 61 -7.11 -6.78 -4.94
CA MET A 61 -7.03 -5.72 -3.94
C MET A 61 -7.91 -5.99 -2.71
N ILE A 62 -9.11 -6.57 -2.88
CA ILE A 62 -9.98 -6.96 -1.77
C ILE A 62 -9.32 -8.06 -0.95
N GLN A 63 -8.73 -9.08 -1.58
CA GLN A 63 -8.01 -10.14 -0.89
C GLN A 63 -6.82 -9.58 -0.09
N ALA A 64 -5.97 -8.76 -0.71
CA ALA A 64 -4.82 -8.12 -0.04
C ALA A 64 -5.23 -7.20 1.12
N LEU A 65 -6.34 -6.46 1.00
CA LEU A 65 -6.85 -5.62 2.08
C LEU A 65 -7.55 -6.43 3.18
N SER A 66 -8.16 -7.57 2.85
CA SER A 66 -8.81 -8.46 3.83
C SER A 66 -7.83 -9.21 4.72
N SER A 67 -6.56 -9.32 4.31
CA SER A 67 -5.47 -9.92 5.08
C SER A 67 -4.58 -8.89 5.78
N ILE A 68 -4.97 -7.61 5.81
CA ILE A 68 -4.32 -6.53 6.58
C ILE A 68 -5.27 -6.11 7.70
N GLY A 69 -4.92 -6.45 8.96
CA GLY A 69 -5.65 -5.99 10.14
C GLY A 69 -5.11 -4.68 10.73
N SER A 70 -3.83 -4.36 10.51
CA SER A 70 -3.11 -3.28 11.16
C SER A 70 -2.20 -2.46 10.25
N LYS A 71 -1.81 -1.26 10.72
CA LYS A 71 -0.79 -0.40 10.06
C LYS A 71 0.58 -1.09 9.99
N ARG A 72 0.98 -1.85 11.02
CA ARG A 72 2.25 -2.61 11.05
C ARG A 72 2.27 -3.66 9.95
N GLU A 73 1.20 -4.43 9.80
CA GLU A 73 1.07 -5.40 8.71
C GLU A 73 1.07 -4.71 7.34
N ALA A 74 0.33 -3.61 7.16
CA ALA A 74 0.37 -2.85 5.90
C ALA A 74 1.80 -2.39 5.52
N GLN A 75 2.62 -2.03 6.52
CA GLN A 75 4.04 -1.70 6.34
C GLN A 75 4.91 -2.94 6.10
N GLN A 76 4.63 -4.09 6.72
CA GLN A 76 5.28 -5.37 6.42
C GLN A 76 5.02 -5.79 4.96
N TYR A 77 3.75 -5.88 4.54
CA TYR A 77 3.33 -6.08 3.15
C TYR A 77 4.10 -5.16 2.20
N LEU A 78 4.05 -3.84 2.43
CA LEU A 78 4.71 -2.87 1.56
C LEU A 78 6.23 -3.06 1.52
N SER A 79 6.88 -3.34 2.66
CA SER A 79 8.33 -3.58 2.70
C SER A 79 8.74 -4.77 1.84
N HIS A 80 7.98 -5.88 1.89
CA HIS A 80 8.20 -7.05 1.04
C HIS A 80 7.97 -6.80 -0.46
N PHE A 81 7.08 -5.86 -0.82
CA PHE A 81 6.91 -5.43 -2.22
C PHE A 81 7.96 -4.41 -2.70
N THR A 82 8.58 -3.65 -1.79
CA THR A 82 9.61 -2.64 -2.14
C THR A 82 11.04 -3.17 -2.06
N SER A 83 11.29 -4.25 -1.30
CA SER A 83 12.61 -4.88 -1.21
C SER A 83 12.92 -5.68 -2.48
N VAL A 84 14.20 -5.70 -2.86
CA VAL A 84 14.61 -6.00 -4.25
C VAL A 84 14.88 -7.49 -4.48
N SER A 85 14.63 -7.92 -5.73
CA SER A 85 14.73 -9.29 -6.27
C SER A 85 13.60 -10.23 -5.84
N SER A 86 12.71 -10.55 -6.80
CA SER A 86 11.64 -11.55 -6.61
C SER A 86 12.16 -12.99 -6.45
N GLN A 87 13.42 -13.24 -6.80
CA GLN A 87 14.08 -14.55 -6.74
C GLN A 87 14.23 -15.08 -5.30
N LYS A 88 14.47 -14.20 -4.31
CA LYS A 88 14.67 -14.58 -2.89
C LYS A 88 13.40 -14.43 -2.03
N PHE A 89 12.21 -14.43 -2.64
CA PHE A 89 10.97 -14.25 -1.90
C PHE A 89 10.65 -15.43 -0.96
N ALA A 90 10.31 -16.60 -1.52
CA ALA A 90 9.94 -17.76 -0.71
C ALA A 90 10.19 -19.11 -1.39
N VAL A 91 10.46 -20.14 -0.58
CA VAL A 91 10.45 -21.56 -0.97
C VAL A 91 9.25 -22.22 -0.30
N ILE A 92 8.37 -22.86 -1.07
CA ILE A 92 7.12 -23.46 -0.58
C ILE A 92 7.13 -24.97 -0.82
N LYS A 93 7.14 -25.74 0.27
CA LYS A 93 6.98 -27.19 0.27
C LYS A 93 5.50 -27.56 0.31
N VAL A 94 5.04 -28.27 -0.72
CA VAL A 94 3.68 -28.81 -0.82
C VAL A 94 3.69 -30.30 -0.44
N GLY A 95 2.89 -30.67 0.56
CA GLY A 95 2.66 -32.08 0.94
C GLY A 95 1.66 -32.78 0.03
N GLY A 96 1.80 -34.09 -0.17
CA GLY A 96 0.99 -34.83 -1.16
C GLY A 96 -0.52 -34.77 -0.91
N ALA A 97 -0.98 -34.78 0.35
CA ALA A 97 -2.40 -34.61 0.68
C ALA A 97 -2.96 -33.27 0.18
N ILE A 98 -2.16 -32.18 0.19
CA ILE A 98 -2.57 -30.87 -0.35
C ILE A 98 -2.86 -30.97 -1.86
N LEU A 99 -2.15 -31.81 -2.61
CA LEU A 99 -2.41 -32.03 -4.04
C LEU A 99 -3.64 -32.89 -4.32
N THR A 100 -4.17 -33.60 -3.32
CA THR A 100 -5.40 -34.40 -3.44
C THR A 100 -6.61 -33.59 -2.99
N ASP A 101 -6.52 -33.00 -1.80
CA ASP A 101 -7.68 -32.58 -1.02
C ASP A 101 -7.82 -31.04 -0.93
N TYR A 102 -6.77 -30.27 -1.25
CA TYR A 102 -6.72 -28.80 -1.10
C TYR A 102 -6.04 -28.11 -2.30
N LEU A 103 -6.17 -28.69 -3.49
CA LEU A 103 -5.45 -28.24 -4.69
C LEU A 103 -5.96 -26.88 -5.20
N ASP A 104 -7.26 -26.62 -5.09
CA ASP A 104 -7.87 -25.37 -5.54
C ASP A 104 -7.54 -24.20 -4.60
N GLU A 105 -7.52 -24.43 -3.28
CA GLU A 105 -7.08 -23.48 -2.26
C GLU A 105 -5.59 -23.14 -2.43
N LEU A 106 -4.76 -24.15 -2.71
CA LEU A 106 -3.35 -23.96 -3.05
C LEU A 106 -3.20 -23.09 -4.30
N CYS A 107 -3.91 -23.41 -5.39
CA CYS A 107 -3.79 -22.67 -6.64
C CYS A 107 -4.31 -21.23 -6.52
N ALA A 108 -5.42 -21.00 -5.79
CA ALA A 108 -5.94 -19.66 -5.52
C ALA A 108 -4.97 -18.80 -4.69
N SER A 109 -4.35 -19.36 -3.64
CA SER A 109 -3.34 -18.66 -2.85
C SER A 109 -2.03 -18.40 -3.64
N LEU A 110 -1.62 -19.30 -4.54
CA LEU A 110 -0.48 -19.07 -5.43
C LEU A 110 -0.80 -18.04 -6.53
N ALA A 111 -2.03 -18.01 -7.06
CA ALA A 111 -2.50 -17.02 -8.03
C ALA A 111 -2.42 -15.60 -7.45
N PHE A 112 -2.86 -15.43 -6.19
CA PHE A 112 -2.72 -14.16 -5.47
C PHE A 112 -1.26 -13.67 -5.48
N LEU A 113 -0.31 -14.50 -5.04
CA LEU A 113 1.12 -14.16 -4.97
C LEU A 113 1.69 -13.80 -6.36
N TYR A 114 1.37 -14.62 -7.36
CA TYR A 114 1.80 -14.42 -8.73
C TYR A 114 1.30 -13.08 -9.31
N HIS A 115 0.01 -12.76 -9.14
CA HIS A 115 -0.57 -11.53 -9.68
C HIS A 115 -0.12 -10.25 -8.94
N VAL A 116 0.36 -10.36 -7.69
CA VAL A 116 1.04 -9.24 -7.00
C VAL A 116 2.55 -9.16 -7.31
N GLY A 117 3.07 -10.03 -8.19
CA GLY A 117 4.45 -9.98 -8.70
C GLY A 117 5.48 -10.78 -7.90
N LEU A 118 5.03 -11.74 -7.08
CA LEU A 118 5.87 -12.59 -6.24
C LEU A 118 5.86 -14.03 -6.77
N TYR A 119 7.04 -14.60 -7.04
CA TYR A 119 7.21 -15.89 -7.71
C TYR A 119 7.86 -16.90 -6.77
N PRO A 120 7.13 -17.46 -5.79
CA PRO A 120 7.70 -18.43 -4.86
C PRO A 120 8.12 -19.72 -5.58
N VAL A 121 9.22 -20.31 -5.11
CA VAL A 121 9.74 -21.58 -5.62
C VAL A 121 9.00 -22.74 -4.98
N VAL A 122 8.17 -23.43 -5.76
CA VAL A 122 7.31 -24.51 -5.25
C VAL A 122 8.03 -25.85 -5.41
N VAL A 123 8.12 -26.64 -4.35
CA VAL A 123 8.59 -28.04 -4.40
C VAL A 123 7.52 -28.97 -3.81
N HIS A 124 7.16 -30.05 -4.51
CA HIS A 124 6.09 -30.95 -4.08
C HIS A 124 6.57 -32.39 -3.84
N GLY A 125 5.86 -33.09 -2.96
CA GLY A 125 6.01 -34.52 -2.70
C GLY A 125 4.68 -35.27 -2.81
N ALA A 126 4.68 -36.49 -3.35
CA ALA A 126 3.46 -37.29 -3.58
C ALA A 126 3.35 -38.51 -2.62
N GLY A 127 3.66 -38.32 -1.34
CA GLY A 127 3.86 -39.40 -0.36
C GLY A 127 2.68 -40.37 -0.17
N PRO A 128 1.45 -39.89 0.14
CA PRO A 128 0.27 -40.74 0.30
C PRO A 128 -0.13 -41.45 -1.00
N GLN A 129 -0.10 -40.74 -2.12
CA GLN A 129 -0.38 -41.30 -3.45
C GLN A 129 0.58 -42.44 -3.80
N LEU A 130 1.86 -42.30 -3.42
CA LEU A 130 2.88 -43.32 -3.68
C LEU A 130 2.66 -44.60 -2.88
N ASN A 131 2.21 -44.52 -1.62
CA ASN A 131 1.85 -45.73 -0.86
C ASN A 131 0.78 -46.52 -1.60
N LYS A 132 -0.33 -45.85 -1.94
CA LYS A 132 -1.46 -46.47 -2.64
C LYS A 132 -1.05 -47.07 -3.99
N LEU A 133 -0.27 -46.37 -4.82
CA LEU A 133 0.17 -46.89 -6.12
C LEU A 133 1.18 -48.05 -6.02
N LEU A 134 1.91 -48.17 -4.90
CA LEU A 134 2.74 -49.34 -4.63
C LEU A 134 1.87 -50.52 -4.18
N GLU A 135 0.92 -50.30 -3.29
CA GLU A 135 -0.08 -51.29 -2.86
C GLU A 135 -0.90 -51.84 -4.05
N ASP A 136 -1.44 -50.95 -4.90
CA ASP A 136 -2.16 -51.29 -6.14
C ASP A 136 -1.26 -52.06 -7.15
N ALA A 137 0.07 -51.89 -7.07
CA ALA A 137 1.06 -52.61 -7.89
C ALA A 137 1.60 -53.90 -7.23
N GLY A 138 1.13 -54.26 -6.03
CA GLY A 138 1.61 -55.43 -5.28
C GLY A 138 3.02 -55.27 -4.69
N ILE A 139 3.46 -54.03 -4.44
CA ILE A 139 4.74 -53.68 -3.83
C ILE A 139 4.48 -53.14 -2.41
N GLU A 140 4.92 -53.86 -1.38
CA GLU A 140 4.74 -53.44 0.01
C GLU A 140 5.61 -52.21 0.36
N PRO A 141 5.05 -51.09 0.84
CA PRO A 141 5.83 -49.88 1.16
C PRO A 141 6.76 -50.06 2.38
N GLN A 142 8.05 -50.32 2.14
CA GLN A 142 9.05 -50.47 3.20
C GLN A 142 9.60 -49.12 3.69
N PHE A 143 9.68 -48.96 5.02
CA PHE A 143 10.24 -47.79 5.69
C PHE A 143 11.22 -48.21 6.79
N GLU A 144 12.39 -47.58 6.82
CA GLU A 144 13.41 -47.77 7.87
C GLU A 144 13.88 -46.40 8.35
N GLU A 145 13.89 -46.17 9.67
CA GLU A 145 14.22 -44.85 10.29
C GLU A 145 13.37 -43.68 9.74
N GLY A 146 12.17 -43.97 9.25
CA GLY A 146 11.26 -43.00 8.62
C GLY A 146 11.54 -42.73 7.14
N ILE A 147 12.62 -43.28 6.58
CA ILE A 147 13.00 -43.16 5.17
C ILE A 147 12.39 -44.33 4.38
N ARG A 148 11.80 -44.04 3.22
CA ARG A 148 11.27 -45.07 2.31
C ARG A 148 12.41 -45.81 1.60
N VAL A 149 12.57 -47.10 1.85
CA VAL A 149 13.48 -47.95 1.07
C VAL A 149 13.00 -47.96 -0.37
N THR A 150 13.88 -47.60 -1.32
CA THR A 150 13.48 -47.35 -2.71
C THR A 150 14.29 -48.25 -3.66
N ASP A 151 13.70 -49.35 -4.11
CA ASP A 151 14.28 -50.20 -5.16
C ASP A 151 14.02 -49.63 -6.57
N ALA A 152 14.50 -50.31 -7.62
CA ALA A 152 14.29 -49.90 -9.00
C ALA A 152 12.80 -49.91 -9.43
N LYS A 153 11.99 -50.85 -8.93
CA LYS A 153 10.53 -50.89 -9.19
C LYS A 153 9.84 -49.72 -8.49
N THR A 154 10.10 -49.53 -7.20
CA THR A 154 9.56 -48.42 -6.40
C THR A 154 9.92 -47.07 -7.01
N LEU A 155 11.17 -46.87 -7.46
CA LEU A 155 11.58 -45.64 -8.13
C LEU A 155 10.85 -45.42 -9.46
N SER A 156 10.55 -46.48 -10.23
CA SER A 156 9.80 -46.35 -11.49
C SER A 156 8.36 -45.89 -11.28
N VAL A 157 7.68 -46.42 -10.26
CA VAL A 157 6.34 -46.00 -9.85
C VAL A 157 6.38 -44.56 -9.32
N ALA A 158 7.34 -44.26 -8.45
CA ALA A 158 7.55 -42.93 -7.90
C ALA A 158 7.80 -41.89 -9.01
N ARG A 159 8.75 -42.14 -9.91
CA ARG A 159 9.07 -41.24 -11.04
C ARG A 159 7.83 -40.93 -11.87
N LYS A 160 7.02 -41.94 -12.19
CA LYS A 160 5.78 -41.74 -12.95
C LYS A 160 4.82 -40.81 -12.20
N LEU A 161 4.48 -41.15 -10.96
CA LEU A 161 3.58 -40.37 -10.10
C LEU A 161 4.07 -38.92 -9.89
N PHE A 162 5.35 -38.72 -9.62
CA PHE A 162 5.92 -37.39 -9.42
C PHE A 162 5.78 -36.49 -10.66
N LEU A 163 5.90 -37.05 -11.86
CA LEU A 163 5.67 -36.32 -13.11
C LEU A 163 4.18 -36.04 -13.36
N GLU A 164 3.31 -37.01 -13.04
CA GLU A 164 1.85 -36.85 -13.17
C GLU A 164 1.28 -35.80 -12.20
N GLU A 165 1.71 -35.80 -10.93
CA GLU A 165 1.34 -34.79 -9.94
C GLU A 165 1.98 -33.42 -10.23
N ASN A 166 3.18 -33.37 -10.80
CA ASN A 166 3.79 -32.11 -11.27
C ASN A 166 2.93 -31.49 -12.38
N LEU A 167 2.60 -32.26 -13.41
CA LEU A 167 1.79 -31.81 -14.55
C LEU A 167 0.38 -31.39 -14.13
N LYS A 168 -0.26 -32.16 -13.23
CA LYS A 168 -1.56 -31.85 -12.63
C LYS A 168 -1.55 -30.51 -11.88
N LEU A 169 -0.52 -30.27 -11.06
CA LEU A 169 -0.35 -28.98 -10.37
C LEU A 169 -0.09 -27.85 -11.37
N THR A 170 0.84 -28.01 -12.32
CA THR A 170 1.15 -26.94 -13.28
C THR A 170 -0.02 -26.59 -14.18
N GLN A 171 -0.79 -27.59 -14.65
CA GLN A 171 -1.97 -27.36 -15.47
C GLN A 171 -3.05 -26.63 -14.67
N ARG A 172 -3.31 -27.05 -13.42
CA ARG A 172 -4.31 -26.38 -12.57
C ARG A 172 -3.94 -24.93 -12.24
N LEU A 173 -2.65 -24.63 -12.10
CA LEU A 173 -2.15 -23.26 -11.92
C LEU A 173 -2.32 -22.40 -13.19
N GLU A 174 -2.06 -22.94 -14.39
CA GLU A 174 -2.33 -22.25 -15.66
C GLU A 174 -3.84 -21.98 -15.85
N ASP A 175 -4.74 -22.85 -15.38
CA ASP A 175 -6.20 -22.59 -15.35
C ASP A 175 -6.57 -21.35 -14.48
N TYR A 176 -5.72 -20.96 -13.51
CA TYR A 176 -5.86 -19.72 -12.73
C TYR A 176 -5.17 -18.51 -13.39
N GLY A 177 -4.57 -18.65 -14.58
CA GLY A 177 -3.85 -17.58 -15.28
C GLY A 177 -2.43 -17.32 -14.76
N ILE A 178 -1.82 -18.31 -14.10
CA ILE A 178 -0.42 -18.29 -13.66
C ILE A 178 0.43 -18.90 -14.77
N HIS A 179 1.48 -18.22 -15.23
CA HIS A 179 2.48 -18.87 -16.09
C HIS A 179 3.42 -19.72 -15.24
N VAL A 180 3.60 -20.98 -15.62
CA VAL A 180 4.32 -21.97 -14.81
C VAL A 180 5.50 -22.58 -15.57
N ARG A 181 6.60 -22.80 -14.85
CA ARG A 181 7.73 -23.59 -15.34
C ARG A 181 7.79 -24.92 -14.57
N PRO A 182 7.33 -26.04 -15.14
CA PRO A 182 7.61 -27.36 -14.58
C PRO A 182 9.13 -27.64 -14.66
N ILE A 183 9.75 -27.99 -13.54
CA ILE A 183 11.19 -28.27 -13.44
C ILE A 183 11.38 -29.65 -12.79
N THR A 184 11.47 -30.68 -13.62
CA THR A 184 11.46 -32.10 -13.21
C THR A 184 12.84 -32.76 -13.22
N ALA A 185 13.89 -32.01 -13.59
CA ALA A 185 15.28 -32.44 -13.62
C ALA A 185 16.23 -31.22 -13.59
N GLY A 186 17.54 -31.46 -13.40
CA GLY A 186 18.59 -30.45 -13.59
C GLY A 186 18.81 -29.44 -12.45
N VAL A 187 17.99 -29.47 -11.39
CA VAL A 187 18.17 -28.63 -10.18
C VAL A 187 18.84 -29.41 -9.05
N LEU A 188 18.23 -30.50 -8.58
CA LEU A 188 18.73 -31.25 -7.42
C LEU A 188 19.74 -32.31 -7.85
N TYR A 189 20.96 -32.21 -7.33
CA TYR A 189 22.01 -33.22 -7.48
C TYR A 189 22.29 -33.90 -6.13
N ALA A 190 22.51 -35.21 -6.16
CA ALA A 190 22.61 -36.02 -4.96
C ALA A 190 23.54 -37.23 -5.12
N ASP A 191 24.23 -37.57 -4.04
CA ASP A 191 24.86 -38.88 -3.86
C ASP A 191 23.83 -39.88 -3.29
N TYR A 192 24.17 -41.17 -3.25
CA TYR A 192 23.37 -42.15 -2.50
C TYR A 192 23.46 -41.87 -1.00
N LEU A 193 22.32 -41.75 -0.31
CA LEU A 193 22.27 -41.51 1.14
C LEU A 193 22.85 -42.70 1.93
N ASN A 194 22.40 -43.91 1.59
CA ASN A 194 23.09 -45.17 1.82
C ASN A 194 22.50 -46.18 0.84
N LYS A 195 23.32 -46.67 -0.10
CA LYS A 195 22.88 -47.54 -1.21
C LYS A 195 22.51 -48.96 -0.76
N GLU A 196 23.11 -49.44 0.32
CA GLU A 196 22.91 -50.78 0.86
C GLU A 196 21.67 -50.84 1.77
N LYS A 197 21.45 -49.78 2.55
CA LYS A 197 20.32 -49.65 3.49
C LYS A 197 19.02 -49.19 2.83
N TRP A 198 19.07 -48.08 2.08
CA TRP A 198 17.85 -47.43 1.55
C TRP A 198 17.71 -47.54 0.02
N GLY A 199 18.70 -48.08 -0.69
CA GLY A 199 18.65 -48.26 -2.14
C GLY A 199 18.84 -46.96 -2.92
N LEU A 200 17.90 -46.63 -3.80
CA LEU A 200 17.91 -45.48 -4.71
C LEU A 200 17.41 -44.19 -4.03
N VAL A 201 17.87 -43.92 -2.81
CA VAL A 201 17.55 -42.72 -2.02
C VAL A 201 18.76 -41.77 -2.01
N GLY A 202 18.50 -40.49 -2.26
CA GLY A 202 19.53 -39.48 -2.44
C GLY A 202 19.77 -38.58 -1.23
N LYS A 203 21.04 -38.27 -0.97
CA LYS A 203 21.49 -37.14 -0.15
C LYS A 203 21.85 -35.99 -1.09
N VAL A 204 21.02 -34.95 -1.12
CA VAL A 204 21.30 -33.74 -1.92
C VAL A 204 22.63 -33.13 -1.47
N ASN A 205 23.50 -32.83 -2.44
CA ASN A 205 24.85 -32.29 -2.22
C ASN A 205 25.12 -31.00 -3.02
N LYS A 206 24.29 -30.74 -4.05
CA LYS A 206 24.35 -29.53 -4.88
C LYS A 206 22.96 -29.19 -5.42
N VAL A 207 22.65 -27.90 -5.45
CA VAL A 207 21.48 -27.33 -6.12
C VAL A 207 21.97 -26.45 -7.27
N ASN A 208 21.41 -26.59 -8.47
CA ASN A 208 21.59 -25.63 -9.56
C ASN A 208 20.40 -24.65 -9.59
N THR A 209 20.66 -23.38 -9.33
CA THR A 209 19.63 -22.33 -9.26
C THR A 209 19.28 -21.73 -10.62
N GLU A 210 20.13 -21.90 -11.65
CA GLU A 210 19.97 -21.32 -12.99
C GLU A 210 18.56 -21.53 -13.59
N ALA A 211 18.04 -22.76 -13.56
CA ALA A 211 16.71 -23.07 -14.09
C ALA A 211 15.55 -22.41 -13.32
N ILE A 212 15.75 -22.11 -12.04
CA ILE A 212 14.80 -21.41 -11.16
C ILE A 212 14.88 -19.90 -11.43
N GLU A 213 16.08 -19.34 -11.47
CA GLU A 213 16.34 -17.94 -11.78
C GLU A 213 15.81 -17.55 -13.16
N MET A 214 16.06 -18.38 -14.19
CA MET A 214 15.49 -18.19 -15.52
C MET A 214 13.96 -18.19 -15.51
N ALA A 215 13.32 -19.08 -14.76
CA ALA A 215 11.86 -19.12 -14.65
C ALA A 215 11.31 -17.81 -14.05
N ILE A 216 11.89 -17.35 -12.94
CA ILE A 216 11.47 -16.13 -12.25
C ILE A 216 11.74 -14.88 -13.11
N ASN A 217 12.87 -14.84 -13.81
CA ASN A 217 13.21 -13.75 -14.74
C ASN A 217 12.21 -13.66 -15.91
N HIS A 218 11.73 -14.80 -16.41
CA HIS A 218 10.66 -14.88 -17.41
C HIS A 218 9.24 -14.72 -16.83
N ARG A 219 9.11 -14.40 -15.53
CA ARG A 219 7.84 -14.27 -14.80
C ARG A 219 7.00 -15.55 -14.80
N CYS A 220 7.64 -16.71 -14.72
CA CYS A 220 6.98 -18.00 -14.52
C CYS A 220 7.21 -18.50 -13.09
N LEU A 221 6.19 -19.12 -12.50
CA LEU A 221 6.28 -19.83 -11.21
C LEU A 221 7.08 -21.13 -11.40
N PRO A 222 8.24 -21.34 -10.74
CA PRO A 222 8.98 -22.59 -10.85
C PRO A 222 8.39 -23.67 -9.94
N VAL A 223 8.02 -24.82 -10.51
CA VAL A 223 7.35 -25.94 -9.81
C VAL A 223 8.16 -27.23 -9.95
N LEU A 224 8.78 -27.66 -8.85
CA LEU A 224 9.79 -28.71 -8.78
C LEU A 224 9.26 -30.02 -8.16
N THR A 225 9.73 -31.15 -8.68
CA THR A 225 9.60 -32.48 -8.04
C THR A 225 10.72 -32.73 -7.03
N SER A 226 10.45 -33.40 -5.90
CA SER A 226 11.50 -33.84 -4.95
C SER A 226 12.29 -35.08 -5.44
N LEU A 227 12.88 -34.98 -6.63
CA LEU A 227 13.73 -35.99 -7.27
C LEU A 227 15.09 -35.39 -7.58
N ALA A 228 16.16 -36.15 -7.32
CA ALA A 228 17.55 -35.70 -7.54
C ALA A 228 18.29 -36.64 -8.49
N TRP A 229 19.43 -36.18 -9.01
CA TRP A 229 20.25 -36.88 -10.00
C TRP A 229 21.69 -37.05 -9.50
N THR A 230 22.30 -38.22 -9.70
CA THR A 230 23.75 -38.38 -9.53
C THR A 230 24.51 -37.70 -10.68
N PRO A 231 25.82 -37.42 -10.55
CA PRO A 231 26.64 -36.88 -11.64
C PRO A 231 26.62 -37.74 -12.92
N GLU A 232 26.43 -39.04 -12.80
CA GLU A 232 26.35 -40.01 -13.92
C GLU A 232 24.94 -40.09 -14.53
N GLY A 233 23.96 -39.38 -13.98
CA GLY A 233 22.58 -39.32 -14.48
C GLY A 233 21.62 -40.36 -13.88
N GLN A 234 21.97 -41.05 -12.78
CA GLN A 234 21.02 -41.91 -12.09
C GLN A 234 20.02 -41.07 -11.28
N LEU A 235 18.72 -41.32 -11.46
CA LEU A 235 17.66 -40.70 -10.68
C LEU A 235 17.61 -41.29 -9.26
N LEU A 236 17.45 -40.46 -8.23
CA LEU A 236 17.30 -40.85 -6.83
C LEU A 236 16.07 -40.18 -6.21
N ASN A 237 15.40 -40.91 -5.32
CA ASN A 237 14.28 -40.43 -4.52
C ASN A 237 14.78 -39.57 -3.34
N VAL A 238 14.15 -38.42 -3.08
CA VAL A 238 14.54 -37.50 -1.99
C VAL A 238 13.30 -37.09 -1.20
N ASN A 239 13.44 -36.98 0.13
CA ASN A 239 12.38 -36.45 0.98
C ASN A 239 12.09 -34.98 0.60
N ALA A 240 10.84 -34.65 0.30
CA ALA A 240 10.41 -33.31 -0.08
C ALA A 240 10.72 -32.23 0.97
N ASP A 241 10.77 -32.58 2.27
CA ASP A 241 11.15 -31.63 3.33
C ASP A 241 12.67 -31.32 3.31
N VAL A 242 13.50 -32.31 2.98
CA VAL A 242 14.96 -32.16 2.77
C VAL A 242 15.23 -31.40 1.47
N ALA A 243 14.51 -31.71 0.39
CA ALA A 243 14.60 -30.98 -0.87
C ALA A 243 14.25 -29.50 -0.69
N ALA A 244 13.22 -29.17 0.10
CA ALA A 244 12.87 -27.79 0.44
C ALA A 244 13.94 -27.10 1.30
N ALA A 245 14.54 -27.81 2.26
CA ALA A 245 15.64 -27.28 3.07
C ALA A 245 16.87 -26.93 2.22
N GLU A 246 17.32 -27.84 1.34
CA GLU A 246 18.51 -27.58 0.51
C GLU A 246 18.23 -26.54 -0.60
N LEU A 247 17.01 -26.47 -1.14
CA LEU A 247 16.58 -25.34 -1.98
C LEU A 247 16.65 -24.02 -1.21
N ALA A 248 16.21 -23.98 0.05
CA ALA A 248 16.29 -22.79 0.88
C ALA A 248 17.74 -22.40 1.21
N ARG A 249 18.64 -23.35 1.50
CA ARG A 249 20.08 -23.06 1.69
C ARG A 249 20.73 -22.48 0.44
N ALA A 250 20.33 -22.92 -0.75
CA ALA A 250 20.88 -22.43 -2.02
C ALA A 250 20.30 -21.06 -2.47
N LEU A 251 19.06 -20.75 -2.09
CA LEU A 251 18.35 -19.54 -2.54
C LEU A 251 18.31 -18.42 -1.49
N GLU A 252 18.55 -18.72 -0.21
CA GLU A 252 18.44 -17.79 0.93
C GLU A 252 17.11 -16.98 0.97
N PRO A 253 15.94 -17.65 0.96
CA PRO A 253 14.65 -16.96 0.90
C PRO A 253 14.30 -16.26 2.23
N LEU A 254 13.48 -15.21 2.15
CA LEU A 254 12.91 -14.56 3.34
C LEU A 254 11.92 -15.48 4.09
N LYS A 255 11.16 -16.29 3.36
CA LYS A 255 10.16 -17.23 3.90
C LYS A 255 10.37 -18.64 3.35
N VAL A 256 10.41 -19.64 4.24
CA VAL A 256 10.30 -21.06 3.87
C VAL A 256 8.97 -21.56 4.42
N VAL A 257 8.10 -22.12 3.56
CA VAL A 257 6.73 -22.48 3.96
C VAL A 257 6.51 -23.97 3.79
N TYR A 258 6.06 -24.63 4.86
CA TYR A 258 5.65 -26.03 4.85
C TYR A 258 4.12 -26.12 4.95
N LEU A 259 3.47 -26.42 3.83
CA LEU A 259 2.01 -26.56 3.80
C LEU A 259 1.55 -27.88 4.43
N SER A 260 0.54 -27.79 5.29
CA SER A 260 0.00 -28.91 6.06
C SER A 260 -1.49 -28.75 6.36
N GLU A 261 -2.23 -29.86 6.35
CA GLU A 261 -3.69 -29.91 6.57
C GLU A 261 -4.08 -29.35 7.95
N LYS A 262 -3.22 -29.56 8.96
CA LYS A 262 -3.46 -29.08 10.33
C LYS A 262 -3.15 -27.60 10.53
N GLY A 263 -2.46 -26.97 9.57
CA GLY A 263 -2.13 -25.55 9.60
C GLY A 263 -1.38 -25.08 10.85
N GLY A 264 -0.38 -25.84 11.32
CA GLY A 264 0.45 -25.45 12.46
C GLY A 264 1.04 -26.62 13.26
N LEU A 265 1.80 -26.26 14.29
CA LEU A 265 2.18 -27.10 15.42
C LEU A 265 1.25 -26.82 16.61
N PHE A 266 1.14 -27.80 17.50
CA PHE A 266 0.23 -27.77 18.65
C PHE A 266 0.99 -28.16 19.92
N ASP A 267 0.57 -27.57 21.04
CA ASP A 267 1.13 -27.80 22.36
C ASP A 267 0.56 -29.08 23.03
N GLY A 268 0.86 -29.26 24.33
CA GLY A 268 0.40 -30.40 25.12
C GLY A 268 -1.07 -30.36 25.56
N GLU A 269 -1.70 -29.19 25.52
CA GLU A 269 -3.11 -28.97 25.87
C GLU A 269 -4.02 -28.96 24.62
N GLY A 270 -3.42 -28.86 23.44
CA GLY A 270 -4.09 -28.80 22.14
C GLY A 270 -4.24 -27.38 21.58
N GLY A 271 -3.64 -26.38 22.23
CA GLY A 271 -3.51 -25.04 21.67
C GLY A 271 -2.60 -25.03 20.44
N LYS A 272 -2.84 -24.08 19.52
CA LYS A 272 -1.96 -23.86 18.37
C LYS A 272 -0.81 -22.96 18.81
N ILE A 273 0.42 -23.38 18.52
CA ILE A 273 1.62 -22.58 18.75
C ILE A 273 1.71 -21.53 17.63
N SER A 274 1.54 -20.25 17.93
CA SER A 274 1.57 -19.18 16.92
C SER A 274 2.99 -18.85 16.44
N ALA A 275 3.96 -18.81 17.36
CA ALA A 275 5.36 -18.53 17.05
C ALA A 275 6.34 -19.35 17.91
N ILE A 276 7.57 -19.52 17.40
CA ILE A 276 8.71 -20.11 18.13
C ILE A 276 9.96 -19.25 17.87
N ASN A 277 10.60 -18.76 18.94
CA ASN A 277 11.89 -18.06 18.90
C ASN A 277 13.03 -19.01 19.30
N LEU A 278 13.72 -19.61 18.33
CA LEU A 278 14.66 -20.71 18.59
C LEU A 278 15.86 -20.34 19.48
N ASP A 279 16.38 -19.11 19.42
CA ASP A 279 17.52 -18.66 20.23
C ASP A 279 17.18 -18.51 21.74
N GLU A 280 15.89 -18.57 22.12
CA GLU A 280 15.39 -18.46 23.51
C GLU A 280 14.59 -19.70 23.96
N GLU A 281 13.73 -20.24 23.11
CA GLU A 281 12.69 -21.21 23.48
C GLU A 281 13.04 -22.66 23.11
N PHE A 282 14.05 -22.90 22.26
CA PHE A 282 14.33 -24.24 21.72
C PHE A 282 14.56 -25.30 22.80
N ASP A 283 15.44 -25.04 23.77
CA ASP A 283 15.74 -25.98 24.85
C ASP A 283 14.52 -26.23 25.74
N TRP A 284 13.67 -25.22 25.94
CA TRP A 284 12.39 -25.38 26.64
C TRP A 284 11.48 -26.36 25.89
N TYR A 285 11.25 -26.17 24.59
CA TYR A 285 10.45 -27.09 23.76
C TYR A 285 11.07 -28.50 23.68
N MET A 286 12.39 -28.65 23.65
CA MET A 286 13.06 -29.95 23.67
C MET A 286 12.87 -30.68 25.01
N SER A 287 12.82 -29.95 26.12
CA SER A 287 12.60 -30.50 27.46
C SER A 287 11.15 -30.94 27.72
N GLN A 288 10.16 -30.42 26.96
CA GLN A 288 8.75 -30.72 27.20
C GLN A 288 8.39 -32.20 26.93
N SER A 289 7.69 -32.81 27.87
CA SER A 289 7.20 -34.19 27.78
C SER A 289 6.15 -34.40 26.69
N TRP A 290 5.34 -33.37 26.40
CA TRP A 290 4.35 -33.39 25.32
C TRP A 290 4.97 -33.22 23.92
N CYS A 291 6.21 -32.75 23.82
CA CYS A 291 6.94 -32.56 22.56
C CYS A 291 7.41 -33.92 22.00
N LYS A 292 6.44 -34.68 21.48
CA LYS A 292 6.57 -36.02 20.90
C LYS A 292 7.52 -36.03 19.71
N TYR A 293 8.07 -37.21 19.41
CA TYR A 293 9.11 -37.46 18.39
C TYR A 293 8.92 -36.68 17.08
N GLY A 294 7.74 -36.72 16.46
CA GLY A 294 7.47 -36.01 15.20
C GLY A 294 7.49 -34.47 15.30
N THR A 295 7.00 -33.88 16.38
CA THR A 295 7.08 -32.43 16.63
C THR A 295 8.52 -32.02 16.93
N ARG A 296 9.20 -32.82 17.77
CA ARG A 296 10.59 -32.62 18.18
C ARG A 296 11.55 -32.67 16.98
N LEU A 297 11.37 -33.65 16.10
CA LEU A 297 12.15 -33.79 14.87
C LEU A 297 11.98 -32.56 13.98
N LYS A 298 10.74 -32.14 13.70
CA LYS A 298 10.49 -30.93 12.89
C LYS A 298 11.13 -29.67 13.46
N ILE A 299 10.97 -29.41 14.76
CA ILE A 299 11.58 -28.22 15.39
C ILE A 299 13.11 -28.27 15.27
N LYS A 300 13.72 -29.46 15.41
CA LYS A 300 15.16 -29.64 15.20
C LYS A 300 15.57 -29.43 13.73
N GLU A 301 14.93 -30.09 12.77
CA GLU A 301 15.22 -29.92 11.33
C GLU A 301 15.10 -28.47 10.88
N ILE A 302 14.11 -27.75 11.43
CA ILE A 302 13.87 -26.33 11.15
C ILE A 302 14.93 -25.44 11.80
N LYS A 303 15.46 -25.79 12.99
CA LYS A 303 16.63 -25.13 13.58
C LYS A 303 17.89 -25.40 12.75
N ASP A 304 18.15 -26.66 12.41
CA ASP A 304 19.31 -27.09 11.61
C ASP A 304 19.28 -26.48 10.18
N LEU A 305 18.11 -26.04 9.70
CA LEU A 305 17.97 -25.18 8.52
C LEU A 305 18.26 -23.71 8.85
N LEU A 306 17.51 -23.11 9.77
CA LEU A 306 17.56 -21.67 10.08
C LEU A 306 18.93 -21.22 10.61
N ASP A 307 19.67 -22.07 11.34
CA ASP A 307 21.03 -21.77 11.80
C ASP A 307 21.99 -21.42 10.64
N THR A 308 21.74 -21.96 9.43
CA THR A 308 22.52 -21.70 8.21
C THR A 308 21.98 -20.57 7.33
N LEU A 309 20.77 -20.08 7.63
CA LEU A 309 20.13 -18.99 6.88
C LEU A 309 20.37 -17.63 7.58
N PRO A 310 20.24 -16.50 6.86
CA PRO A 310 20.21 -15.17 7.47
C PRO A 310 19.18 -15.07 8.59
N ARG A 311 19.47 -14.29 9.66
CA ARG A 311 18.51 -14.08 10.79
C ARG A 311 17.16 -13.49 10.36
N THR A 312 17.08 -12.88 9.18
CA THR A 312 15.85 -12.35 8.55
C THR A 312 14.96 -13.44 7.95
N SER A 313 15.50 -14.64 7.66
CA SER A 313 14.72 -15.77 7.16
C SER A 313 13.84 -16.38 8.26
N SER A 314 12.64 -16.82 7.89
CA SER A 314 11.71 -17.50 8.79
C SER A 314 11.06 -18.70 8.12
N VAL A 315 10.73 -19.71 8.92
CA VAL A 315 10.05 -20.94 8.49
C VAL A 315 8.62 -20.92 9.03
N ALA A 316 7.61 -21.15 8.19
CA ALA A 316 6.21 -21.17 8.61
C ALA A 316 5.52 -22.51 8.28
N ILE A 317 4.70 -23.00 9.21
CA ILE A 317 3.89 -24.23 9.04
C ILE A 317 2.41 -23.85 9.06
N ILE A 318 1.74 -23.95 7.91
CA ILE A 318 0.41 -23.34 7.68
C ILE A 318 -0.52 -24.17 6.78
N HIS A 319 -1.79 -23.75 6.71
CA HIS A 319 -2.79 -24.27 5.77
C HIS A 319 -2.74 -23.50 4.44
N PRO A 320 -2.98 -24.12 3.25
CA PRO A 320 -2.93 -23.43 1.97
C PRO A 320 -3.82 -22.19 1.86
N GLN A 321 -4.98 -22.19 2.50
CA GLN A 321 -5.92 -21.06 2.52
C GLN A 321 -5.32 -19.78 3.15
N ASP A 322 -4.36 -19.93 4.08
CA ASP A 322 -3.81 -18.83 4.88
C ASP A 322 -2.41 -18.39 4.41
N LEU A 323 -1.90 -18.99 3.32
CA LEU A 323 -0.60 -18.69 2.72
C LEU A 323 -0.38 -17.19 2.46
N HIS A 324 -1.42 -16.49 2.00
CA HIS A 324 -1.38 -15.06 1.69
C HIS A 324 -1.46 -14.14 2.93
N LYS A 325 -1.66 -14.69 4.15
CA LYS A 325 -1.55 -13.95 5.42
C LYS A 325 -0.15 -14.14 6.01
N GLU A 326 0.25 -15.39 6.23
CA GLU A 326 1.51 -15.77 6.88
C GLU A 326 2.78 -15.21 6.21
N LEU A 327 2.74 -15.06 4.88
CA LEU A 327 3.88 -14.51 4.13
C LEU A 327 4.14 -13.03 4.42
N PHE A 328 3.20 -12.30 5.02
CA PHE A 328 3.25 -10.84 5.17
C PHE A 328 2.83 -10.30 6.55
N THR A 329 2.32 -11.13 7.46
CA THR A 329 1.91 -10.75 8.81
C THR A 329 2.64 -11.58 9.87
N ASP A 330 3.17 -10.97 10.93
CA ASP A 330 3.62 -11.69 12.13
C ASP A 330 2.47 -12.37 12.89
N SER A 331 1.24 -11.86 12.71
CA SER A 331 -0.03 -12.33 13.30
C SER A 331 -0.52 -13.67 12.73
N GLY A 332 0.42 -14.56 12.39
CA GLY A 332 0.25 -15.71 11.51
C GLY A 332 -0.89 -16.67 11.89
N ALA A 333 -1.44 -17.33 10.87
CA ALA A 333 -2.55 -18.27 11.05
C ALA A 333 -2.08 -19.67 11.44
N GLY A 334 -0.79 -19.98 11.27
CA GLY A 334 -0.19 -21.26 11.66
C GLY A 334 0.87 -21.13 12.74
N THR A 335 2.08 -21.63 12.46
CA THR A 335 3.23 -21.55 13.37
C THR A 335 4.43 -20.94 12.66
N LEU A 336 4.83 -19.75 13.09
CA LEU A 336 6.00 -19.01 12.60
C LEU A 336 7.24 -19.34 13.44
N ILE A 337 8.20 -20.05 12.86
CA ILE A 337 9.45 -20.45 13.50
C ILE A 337 10.59 -19.60 12.94
N ARG A 338 11.35 -18.98 13.82
CA ARG A 338 12.48 -18.11 13.48
C ARG A 338 13.59 -18.26 14.52
N ARG A 339 14.82 -17.84 14.18
CA ARG A 339 15.88 -17.70 15.18
C ARG A 339 15.48 -16.70 16.27
N GLY A 340 14.93 -15.57 15.81
CA GLY A 340 14.69 -14.40 16.66
C GLY A 340 16.00 -13.69 17.01
N THR A 341 15.94 -12.88 18.06
CA THR A 341 17.07 -12.23 18.74
C THR A 341 17.04 -12.67 20.19
N LYS A 342 18.20 -13.01 20.77
CA LYS A 342 18.27 -13.39 22.17
C LYS A 342 18.10 -12.15 23.04
N LEU A 343 17.10 -12.15 23.92
CA LEU A 343 16.90 -11.05 24.86
C LEU A 343 17.99 -11.08 25.95
N LEU A 344 18.64 -9.94 26.14
CA LEU A 344 19.59 -9.69 27.23
C LEU A 344 18.92 -8.80 28.28
N THR A 345 19.22 -9.06 29.55
CA THR A 345 18.70 -8.27 30.68
C THR A 345 19.82 -7.90 31.62
N THR A 346 19.86 -6.64 32.09
CA THR A 346 20.85 -6.20 33.07
C THR A 346 20.29 -5.21 34.10
N ASP A 347 20.93 -5.16 35.26
CA ASP A 347 20.67 -4.24 36.38
C ASP A 347 21.78 -3.17 36.55
N LYS A 348 22.82 -3.18 35.69
CA LYS A 348 24.04 -2.37 35.87
C LYS A 348 24.60 -1.82 34.55
N ILE A 349 24.99 -0.55 34.55
CA ILE A 349 25.65 0.10 33.39
C ILE A 349 26.96 -0.61 32.98
N SER A 350 27.72 -1.14 33.96
CA SER A 350 29.00 -1.85 33.71
C SER A 350 28.85 -3.25 33.08
N SER A 351 27.63 -3.67 32.74
CA SER A 351 27.34 -4.97 32.12
C SER A 351 26.86 -4.85 30.68
N PHE A 352 26.73 -3.62 30.15
CA PHE A 352 26.68 -3.41 28.69
C PHE A 352 28.09 -3.58 28.11
N SER A 353 28.18 -4.24 26.96
CA SER A 353 29.44 -4.47 26.24
C SER A 353 30.01 -3.20 25.59
N ASP A 354 29.14 -2.26 25.24
CA ASP A 354 29.48 -0.96 24.66
C ASP A 354 28.59 0.12 25.28
N ILE A 355 29.21 1.17 25.83
CA ILE A 355 28.52 2.29 26.49
C ILE A 355 28.25 3.44 25.52
N GLU A 356 29.05 3.60 24.45
CA GLU A 356 28.79 4.62 23.44
C GLU A 356 27.66 4.17 22.50
N GLN A 357 27.60 2.88 22.13
CA GLN A 357 26.43 2.30 21.46
C GLN A 357 25.15 2.49 22.29
N LEU A 358 25.22 2.32 23.62
CA LEU A 358 24.10 2.60 24.52
C LEU A 358 23.68 4.09 24.47
N LYS A 359 24.62 5.04 24.39
CA LYS A 359 24.30 6.47 24.21
C LYS A 359 23.62 6.72 22.87
N GLU A 360 24.16 6.20 21.77
CA GLU A 360 23.56 6.34 20.43
C GLU A 360 22.12 5.85 20.42
N VAL A 361 21.85 4.68 21.03
CA VAL A 361 20.50 4.09 21.12
C VAL A 361 19.56 4.91 22.01
N LEU A 362 20.06 5.59 23.06
CA LEU A 362 19.26 6.47 23.90
C LEU A 362 18.96 7.83 23.24
N ILE A 363 19.88 8.34 22.41
CA ILE A 363 19.75 9.55 21.56
C ILE A 363 18.88 9.29 20.33
N ARG A 364 18.82 8.05 19.84
CA ARG A 364 18.14 7.68 18.59
C ARG A 364 16.69 8.18 18.56
N ASP A 365 16.32 8.74 17.41
CA ASP A 365 15.01 9.35 17.15
C ASP A 365 14.65 10.57 18.04
N ARG A 366 15.60 11.11 18.81
CA ARG A 366 15.44 12.21 19.79
C ARG A 366 16.46 13.34 19.64
N ASP A 367 16.80 13.71 18.40
CA ASP A 367 17.83 14.70 18.11
C ASP A 367 17.43 16.13 18.54
N GLY A 368 18.37 16.88 19.12
CA GLY A 368 18.10 18.20 19.70
C GLY A 368 19.29 18.82 20.45
N PRO A 369 19.24 20.14 20.73
CA PRO A 369 20.33 20.84 21.41
C PRO A 369 20.59 20.24 22.80
N ASP A 370 21.86 19.92 23.07
CA ASP A 370 22.35 19.28 24.30
C ASP A 370 21.75 17.87 24.62
N ALA A 371 21.21 17.17 23.62
CA ALA A 371 20.71 15.79 23.78
C ALA A 371 21.79 14.82 24.31
N SER A 372 23.01 14.84 23.74
CA SER A 372 24.13 14.01 24.21
C SER A 372 24.47 14.23 25.69
N LYS A 373 24.68 15.49 26.12
CA LYS A 373 24.95 15.83 27.53
C LYS A 373 23.82 15.39 28.46
N THR A 374 22.57 15.45 27.98
CA THR A 374 21.39 15.00 28.74
C THR A 374 21.39 13.49 28.92
N VAL A 375 21.85 12.73 27.92
CA VAL A 375 22.02 11.28 27.97
C VAL A 375 23.22 10.88 28.83
N ASP A 376 24.36 11.58 28.77
CA ASP A 376 25.47 11.38 29.72
C ASP A 376 24.99 11.57 31.17
N THR A 377 24.25 12.66 31.44
CA THR A 377 23.64 12.94 32.76
C THR A 377 22.59 11.90 33.17
N TYR A 378 21.97 11.19 32.22
CA TYR A 378 21.04 10.08 32.47
C TYR A 378 21.79 8.77 32.75
N ILE A 379 22.93 8.52 32.11
CA ILE A 379 23.80 7.36 32.39
C ILE A 379 24.39 7.45 33.80
N GLU A 380 24.85 8.64 34.25
CA GLU A 380 25.27 8.80 35.66
C GLU A 380 24.12 8.53 36.64
N PHE A 381 22.92 9.04 36.37
CA PHE A 381 21.73 8.75 37.18
C PHE A 381 21.40 7.25 37.24
N LEU A 382 21.57 6.51 36.14
CA LEU A 382 21.39 5.06 36.09
C LEU A 382 22.47 4.27 36.87
N LYS A 383 23.64 4.86 37.18
CA LYS A 383 24.61 4.24 38.10
C LYS A 383 24.18 4.37 39.56
N GLU A 384 23.50 5.45 39.90
CA GLU A 384 23.06 5.76 41.27
C GLU A 384 21.68 5.17 41.63
N ASN A 385 20.84 4.84 40.63
CA ASN A 385 19.45 4.43 40.83
C ASN A 385 19.22 2.99 40.32
N PRO A 386 18.59 2.10 41.11
CA PRO A 386 18.25 0.75 40.65
C PRO A 386 17.35 0.77 39.41
N PHE A 387 17.72 0.03 38.37
CA PHE A 387 16.94 -0.16 37.15
C PHE A 387 17.02 -1.61 36.68
N LYS A 388 16.17 -2.00 35.74
CA LYS A 388 16.32 -3.22 34.93
C LYS A 388 16.12 -2.89 33.46
N ALA A 389 17.13 -3.16 32.64
CA ALA A 389 17.10 -2.95 31.21
C ALA A 389 16.92 -4.27 30.45
N TYR A 390 16.27 -4.18 29.29
CA TYR A 390 15.96 -5.29 28.37
C TYR A 390 16.34 -4.86 26.96
N TYR A 391 17.14 -5.65 26.26
CA TYR A 391 17.65 -5.30 24.92
C TYR A 391 18.00 -6.54 24.09
N ASP A 392 17.99 -6.42 22.77
CA ASP A 392 18.49 -7.46 21.86
C ASP A 392 20.01 -7.39 21.67
N ASP A 393 20.60 -8.46 21.15
CA ASP A 393 22.03 -8.59 20.87
C ASP A 393 22.58 -7.56 19.87
N GLN A 394 21.70 -6.88 19.11
CA GLN A 394 22.04 -5.85 18.14
C GLN A 394 21.59 -4.43 18.53
N MET A 395 20.99 -4.23 19.72
CA MET A 395 20.44 -2.94 20.16
C MET A 395 19.42 -2.28 19.20
N ASN A 396 18.70 -3.09 18.40
CA ASN A 396 17.51 -2.61 17.68
C ASN A 396 16.48 -2.02 18.66
N ALA A 397 16.32 -2.68 19.82
CA ALA A 397 15.31 -2.39 20.81
C ALA A 397 15.92 -2.33 22.22
N LEU A 398 15.63 -1.26 22.95
CA LEU A 398 16.06 -1.04 24.33
C LEU A 398 14.88 -0.56 25.18
N ALA A 399 14.62 -1.25 26.29
CA ALA A 399 13.71 -0.81 27.35
C ALA A 399 14.47 -0.61 28.66
N VAL A 400 14.11 0.41 29.43
CA VAL A 400 14.60 0.59 30.81
C VAL A 400 13.41 0.78 31.75
N VAL A 401 13.28 -0.13 32.73
CA VAL A 401 12.24 -0.12 33.75
C VAL A 401 12.86 0.20 35.10
N PHE A 402 12.29 1.17 35.82
CA PHE A 402 12.59 1.38 37.24
C PHE A 402 11.64 0.53 38.08
N PRO A 403 12.16 -0.28 39.04
CA PRO A 403 11.32 -1.01 39.99
C PRO A 403 10.60 -0.04 40.94
N PRO A 404 9.51 -0.48 41.61
CA PRO A 404 8.87 0.31 42.65
C PRO A 404 9.81 0.59 43.83
N ASN A 405 9.66 1.74 44.46
CA ASN A 405 10.45 2.17 45.62
C ASN A 405 9.58 2.98 46.60
N ALA A 406 10.16 3.53 47.66
CA ALA A 406 9.41 4.29 48.68
C ALA A 406 8.71 5.56 48.17
N GLU A 407 9.08 6.07 46.99
CA GLU A 407 8.47 7.24 46.33
C GLU A 407 7.58 6.84 45.13
N ARG A 408 7.66 5.58 44.66
CA ARG A 408 6.96 5.07 43.48
C ARG A 408 6.33 3.72 43.78
N ALA A 409 5.02 3.70 44.00
CA ALA A 409 4.25 2.49 44.31
C ALA A 409 4.21 1.45 43.16
N HIS A 410 4.63 1.81 41.95
CA HIS A 410 4.53 0.99 40.73
C HIS A 410 5.84 1.01 39.94
N ALA A 411 6.11 -0.05 39.18
CA ALA A 411 7.23 -0.04 38.24
C ALA A 411 6.95 0.96 37.09
N THR A 412 8.00 1.63 36.61
CA THR A 412 7.90 2.67 35.57
C THR A 412 8.79 2.33 34.38
N LEU A 413 8.21 2.17 33.19
CA LEU A 413 8.98 2.09 31.94
C LEU A 413 9.38 3.51 31.51
N ALA A 414 10.67 3.83 31.67
CA ALA A 414 11.21 5.18 31.53
C ALA A 414 11.75 5.51 30.12
N THR A 415 12.19 4.49 29.38
CA THR A 415 12.38 4.58 27.93
C THR A 415 12.05 3.25 27.28
N LEU A 416 11.48 3.32 26.07
CA LEU A 416 11.36 2.23 25.13
C LEU A 416 11.77 2.79 23.77
N THR A 417 12.93 2.39 23.25
CA THR A 417 13.47 2.89 21.98
C THR A 417 13.69 1.71 21.04
N ILE A 418 12.95 1.66 19.93
CA ILE A 418 12.87 0.50 19.03
C ILE A 418 12.99 0.96 17.58
N THR A 419 13.90 0.36 16.80
CA THR A 419 14.11 0.68 15.39
C THR A 419 12.90 0.27 14.53
N LYS A 420 12.80 0.79 13.31
CA LYS A 420 11.82 0.29 12.34
C LYS A 420 11.99 -1.22 12.08
N SER A 421 13.22 -1.75 12.11
CA SER A 421 13.47 -3.21 12.08
C SER A 421 12.99 -3.93 13.35
N GLY A 422 13.16 -3.37 14.54
CA GLY A 422 12.70 -3.94 15.83
C GLY A 422 11.19 -3.82 16.10
N TRP A 423 10.48 -2.98 15.33
CA TRP A 423 9.02 -2.95 15.26
C TRP A 423 8.45 -3.89 14.17
N LEU A 424 9.13 -3.98 13.01
CA LEU A 424 8.72 -4.83 11.89
C LEU A 424 9.12 -6.31 12.07
N SER A 425 10.05 -6.60 12.95
CA SER A 425 10.24 -7.93 13.54
C SER A 425 9.64 -7.92 14.93
N ASN A 426 9.02 -9.03 15.34
CA ASN A 426 8.36 -9.16 16.64
C ASN A 426 9.34 -9.17 17.85
N VAL A 427 10.06 -8.07 18.10
CA VAL A 427 11.03 -7.89 19.20
C VAL A 427 10.44 -7.00 20.30
N ALA A 428 9.70 -5.96 19.92
CA ALA A 428 8.90 -5.15 20.85
C ALA A 428 8.00 -6.01 21.75
N ASP A 429 7.30 -6.98 21.15
CA ASP A 429 6.41 -7.91 21.83
C ASP A 429 7.16 -8.91 22.74
N ASN A 430 8.36 -9.36 22.37
CA ASN A 430 9.21 -10.20 23.22
C ASN A 430 9.69 -9.42 24.45
N ILE A 431 10.20 -8.19 24.25
CA ILE A 431 10.62 -7.28 25.33
C ILE A 431 9.46 -7.01 26.30
N PHE A 432 8.28 -6.67 25.78
CA PHE A 432 7.13 -6.35 26.64
C PHE A 432 6.61 -7.59 27.40
N SER A 433 6.73 -8.78 26.81
CA SER A 433 6.38 -10.04 27.48
C SER A 433 7.36 -10.37 28.62
N ALA A 434 8.66 -10.12 28.43
CA ALA A 434 9.67 -10.25 29.50
C ALA A 434 9.46 -9.23 30.63
N ILE A 435 9.16 -7.97 30.28
CA ILE A 435 8.80 -6.92 31.25
C ILE A 435 7.54 -7.33 32.03
N LYS A 436 6.48 -7.83 31.38
CA LYS A 436 5.24 -8.24 32.05
C LYS A 436 5.39 -9.46 32.96
N LYS A 437 6.38 -10.32 32.68
CA LYS A 437 6.77 -11.45 33.53
C LYS A 437 7.51 -11.02 34.80
N ASP A 438 8.39 -10.02 34.70
CA ASP A 438 9.16 -9.49 35.85
C ASP A 438 8.39 -8.44 36.67
N PHE A 439 7.55 -7.63 36.02
CA PHE A 439 6.82 -6.50 36.59
C PHE A 439 5.32 -6.62 36.29
N PRO A 440 4.54 -7.29 37.16
CA PRO A 440 3.09 -7.48 36.96
C PRO A 440 2.24 -6.19 37.05
N LYS A 441 2.74 -5.15 37.72
CA LYS A 441 2.20 -3.77 37.69
C LYS A 441 3.19 -2.86 36.98
N LEU A 442 2.76 -2.14 35.95
CA LEU A 442 3.61 -1.20 35.20
C LEU A 442 2.81 0.05 34.77
N VAL A 443 3.46 1.22 34.82
CA VAL A 443 2.93 2.50 34.32
C VAL A 443 3.94 3.12 33.34
N TRP A 444 3.46 3.75 32.25
CA TRP A 444 4.30 4.39 31.25
C TRP A 444 3.60 5.53 30.49
N THR A 445 4.37 6.39 29.80
CA THR A 445 3.85 7.53 29.03
C THR A 445 4.35 7.53 27.59
N VAL A 446 3.45 7.70 26.63
CA VAL A 446 3.70 7.74 25.18
C VAL A 446 3.27 9.10 24.61
N ASN A 447 3.70 9.47 23.39
CA ASN A 447 3.25 10.67 22.70
C ASN A 447 1.91 10.37 22.00
N GLU A 448 0.95 11.30 22.02
CA GLU A 448 -0.32 11.14 21.29
C GLU A 448 -0.14 11.03 19.76
N ASN A 449 1.03 11.45 19.25
CA ASN A 449 1.42 11.38 17.84
C ASN A 449 2.36 10.20 17.53
N ASP A 450 2.55 9.24 18.46
CA ASP A 450 3.43 8.08 18.25
C ASP A 450 2.92 7.18 17.11
N GLU A 451 3.81 6.78 16.21
CA GLU A 451 3.46 5.95 15.04
C GLU A 451 2.89 4.56 15.41
N ASN A 452 3.13 4.08 16.63
CA ASN A 452 2.77 2.76 17.14
C ASN A 452 1.74 2.83 18.28
N LEU A 453 1.07 3.98 18.50
CA LEU A 453 0.19 4.20 19.66
C LEU A 453 -0.87 3.09 19.86
N THR A 454 -1.42 2.51 18.79
CA THR A 454 -2.35 1.38 18.83
C THR A 454 -1.78 0.16 19.57
N TRP A 455 -0.51 -0.18 19.35
CA TRP A 455 0.14 -1.31 20.02
C TRP A 455 0.21 -1.10 21.53
N PHE A 456 0.43 0.14 21.99
CA PHE A 456 0.40 0.46 23.42
C PHE A 456 -1.00 0.34 24.03
N PHE A 457 -2.07 0.68 23.29
CA PHE A 457 -3.44 0.36 23.70
C PHE A 457 -3.66 -1.16 23.82
N ASP A 458 -3.15 -1.95 22.87
CA ASP A 458 -3.28 -3.43 22.88
C ASP A 458 -2.53 -4.12 24.04
N LYS A 459 -1.53 -3.45 24.64
CA LYS A 459 -0.76 -3.96 25.80
C LYS A 459 -1.25 -3.47 27.17
N ALA A 460 -2.12 -2.47 27.20
CA ALA A 460 -2.58 -1.81 28.43
C ALA A 460 -3.96 -2.30 28.89
N ASP A 461 -4.19 -2.25 30.20
CA ASP A 461 -5.52 -2.48 30.79
C ASP A 461 -6.32 -1.17 30.86
N GLY A 462 -5.64 -0.01 30.85
CA GLY A 462 -6.25 1.33 30.81
C GLY A 462 -5.30 2.43 30.32
N SER A 463 -5.87 3.59 29.99
CA SER A 463 -5.15 4.73 29.41
C SER A 463 -5.83 6.09 29.67
N VAL A 464 -5.06 7.18 29.73
CA VAL A 464 -5.56 8.58 29.78
C VAL A 464 -4.73 9.49 28.90
N ALA A 465 -5.36 10.33 28.08
CA ALA A 465 -4.68 11.31 27.24
C ALA A 465 -4.78 12.73 27.84
N ARG A 466 -3.67 13.47 27.89
CA ARG A 466 -3.64 14.91 28.20
C ARG A 466 -2.43 15.61 27.58
N ASN A 467 -2.61 16.83 27.08
CA ASN A 467 -1.55 17.71 26.59
C ASN A 467 -0.57 17.02 25.60
N GLY A 468 -1.08 16.32 24.59
CA GLY A 468 -0.26 15.65 23.56
C GLY A 468 0.44 14.37 24.02
N ASN A 469 0.08 13.83 25.18
CA ASN A 469 0.69 12.65 25.79
C ASN A 469 -0.39 11.68 26.29
N VAL A 470 -0.07 10.39 26.30
CA VAL A 470 -0.96 9.33 26.78
C VAL A 470 -0.26 8.54 27.88
N LEU A 471 -0.87 8.51 29.07
CA LEU A 471 -0.53 7.58 30.14
C LEU A 471 -1.17 6.22 29.86
N PHE A 472 -0.43 5.15 30.12
CA PHE A 472 -0.89 3.77 30.03
C PHE A 472 -0.47 2.99 31.28
N TRP A 473 -1.24 1.95 31.63
CA TRP A 473 -0.91 1.03 32.72
C TRP A 473 -1.45 -0.38 32.47
N TYR A 474 -0.87 -1.36 33.16
CA TYR A 474 -1.46 -2.70 33.33
C TYR A 474 -1.27 -3.21 34.77
N GLY A 475 -2.13 -4.14 35.20
CA GLY A 475 -2.08 -4.83 36.50
C GLY A 475 -2.54 -4.01 37.72
N VAL A 476 -3.04 -2.79 37.51
CA VAL A 476 -3.57 -1.94 38.58
C VAL A 476 -5.09 -2.13 38.66
N GLU A 477 -5.55 -2.83 39.70
CA GLU A 477 -6.97 -3.17 39.91
C GLU A 477 -7.68 -2.25 40.91
N ASP A 478 -6.95 -1.53 41.78
CA ASP A 478 -7.57 -0.58 42.71
C ASP A 478 -7.88 0.76 42.02
N GLY A 479 -9.15 1.11 41.96
CA GLY A 479 -9.62 2.38 41.43
C GLY A 479 -9.05 3.61 42.14
N ASN A 480 -8.63 3.49 43.40
CA ASN A 480 -7.99 4.58 44.15
C ASN A 480 -6.54 4.82 43.69
N GLU A 481 -5.75 3.75 43.49
CA GLU A 481 -4.41 3.83 42.88
C GLU A 481 -4.51 4.49 41.49
N VAL A 482 -5.48 4.04 40.67
CA VAL A 482 -5.74 4.60 39.33
C VAL A 482 -6.11 6.09 39.39
N VAL A 483 -7.08 6.48 40.22
CA VAL A 483 -7.48 7.89 40.36
C VAL A 483 -6.33 8.77 40.87
N GLN A 484 -5.47 8.26 41.75
CA GLN A 484 -4.30 9.01 42.22
C GLN A 484 -3.34 9.30 41.07
N PHE A 485 -2.83 8.29 40.35
CA PHE A 485 -1.87 8.56 39.27
C PHE A 485 -2.51 9.25 38.07
N MET A 486 -3.82 9.09 37.83
CA MET A 486 -4.55 9.88 36.85
C MET A 486 -4.55 11.37 37.20
N ASN A 487 -4.74 11.72 38.48
CA ASN A 487 -4.64 13.11 38.94
C ASN A 487 -3.20 13.65 38.82
N ASP A 488 -2.20 12.85 39.18
CA ASP A 488 -0.79 13.25 39.08
C ASP A 488 -0.34 13.45 37.63
N PHE A 489 -0.76 12.59 36.71
CA PHE A 489 -0.60 12.79 35.25
C PHE A 489 -1.37 14.01 34.75
N THR A 490 -2.58 14.22 35.25
CA THR A 490 -3.43 15.35 34.87
C THR A 490 -2.79 16.68 35.24
N GLN A 491 -2.14 16.76 36.40
CA GLN A 491 -1.45 17.96 36.88
C GLN A 491 -0.06 18.15 36.24
N ASN A 492 0.73 17.08 36.09
CA ASN A 492 2.16 17.16 35.75
C ASN A 492 2.50 16.65 34.33
N GLY A 493 1.59 15.99 33.62
CA GLY A 493 1.88 15.29 32.38
C GLY A 493 3.02 14.27 32.56
N ARG A 494 3.96 14.22 31.60
CA ARG A 494 5.13 13.33 31.70
C ARG A 494 6.01 13.59 32.93
N SER A 495 6.03 14.79 33.50
CA SER A 495 6.89 15.07 34.67
C SER A 495 6.37 14.45 35.97
N MET A 496 5.21 13.78 35.98
CA MET A 496 4.81 12.90 37.09
C MET A 496 5.85 11.79 37.37
N LEU A 497 6.58 11.35 36.34
CA LEU A 497 7.62 10.31 36.43
C LEU A 497 8.98 10.89 36.86
N GLY A 498 9.01 12.20 37.15
CA GLY A 498 10.17 12.93 37.63
C GLY A 498 11.40 12.80 36.73
N ASP A 499 12.57 12.83 37.36
CA ASP A 499 13.87 12.77 36.67
C ASP A 499 14.28 11.34 36.29
N SER A 500 13.37 10.36 36.42
CA SER A 500 13.59 8.99 35.91
C SER A 500 13.21 8.83 34.44
N ASN A 501 12.31 9.66 33.90
CA ASN A 501 11.90 9.61 32.50
C ASN A 501 12.90 10.42 31.62
N LEU A 502 13.61 9.74 30.73
CA LEU A 502 14.59 10.38 29.83
C LEU A 502 13.95 11.43 28.93
N GLU A 503 12.72 11.21 28.47
CA GLU A 503 12.01 12.19 27.64
C GLU A 503 11.72 13.49 28.42
N ALA A 504 11.36 13.37 29.69
CA ALA A 504 11.12 14.52 30.56
C ALA A 504 12.41 15.33 30.83
N ARG A 505 13.57 14.67 30.87
CA ARG A 505 14.88 15.34 30.92
C ARG A 505 15.19 16.08 29.62
N LEU A 506 15.06 15.42 28.47
CA LEU A 506 15.32 16.00 27.15
C LEU A 506 14.42 17.21 26.87
N GLN A 507 13.12 17.10 27.19
CA GLN A 507 12.18 18.22 27.07
C GLN A 507 12.56 19.41 27.98
N ARG A 508 13.02 19.15 29.21
CA ARG A 508 13.48 20.20 30.14
C ARG A 508 14.79 20.84 29.66
N ALA A 509 15.72 20.06 29.12
CA ALA A 509 16.96 20.57 28.52
C ALA A 509 16.67 21.49 27.32
N ALA A 510 15.80 21.08 26.41
CA ALA A 510 15.38 21.89 25.26
C ALA A 510 14.68 23.20 25.67
N LEU A 511 13.81 23.17 26.70
CA LEU A 511 13.18 24.37 27.26
C LEU A 511 14.21 25.34 27.89
N ASN A 512 15.19 24.81 28.63
CA ASN A 512 16.25 25.60 29.23
C ASN A 512 17.16 26.23 28.16
N ALA A 513 17.52 25.48 27.11
CA ALA A 513 18.29 25.99 25.97
C ALA A 513 17.54 27.11 25.22
N ALA A 514 16.23 26.96 25.02
CA ALA A 514 15.39 27.99 24.41
C ALA A 514 15.31 29.28 25.28
N GLN A 515 15.23 29.14 26.61
CA GLN A 515 15.27 30.30 27.53
C GLN A 515 16.65 30.98 27.57
N ALA A 516 17.74 30.20 27.46
CA ALA A 516 19.11 30.74 27.44
C ALA A 516 19.43 31.60 26.21
N GLN A 517 18.67 31.44 25.11
CA GLN A 517 18.84 32.23 23.88
C GLN A 517 17.99 33.51 23.83
N ALA A 518 17.18 33.81 24.86
CA ALA A 518 16.40 35.04 24.91
C ALA A 518 17.28 36.27 25.26
N PRO A 519 17.21 37.38 24.49
CA PRO A 519 18.05 38.55 24.76
C PRO A 519 17.63 39.26 26.06
N ARG A 520 18.60 39.53 26.95
CA ARG A 520 18.37 40.26 28.21
C ARG A 520 17.91 41.69 27.94
N ALA A 521 16.67 42.00 28.28
CA ALA A 521 16.18 43.38 28.34
C ALA A 521 16.90 44.15 29.47
N ALA A 522 17.58 45.25 29.12
CA ALA A 522 18.24 46.10 30.10
C ALA A 522 17.22 46.94 30.87
N ALA A 523 17.34 47.00 32.20
CA ALA A 523 16.48 47.80 33.04
C ALA A 523 16.84 49.30 32.96
N GLN A 524 15.88 50.16 32.63
CA GLN A 524 15.97 51.60 32.82
C GLN A 524 14.69 52.16 33.45
N GLN A 525 14.86 53.11 34.37
CA GLN A 525 13.81 53.63 35.24
C GLN A 525 12.97 54.70 34.54
N ALA A 526 11.65 54.63 34.69
CA ALA A 526 10.76 55.68 34.21
C ALA A 526 10.87 56.95 35.09
N ARG A 527 11.33 58.06 34.49
CA ARG A 527 10.98 59.42 34.91
C ARG A 527 10.58 60.20 33.66
N GLY A 528 9.34 60.65 33.60
CA GLY A 528 8.83 61.44 32.48
C GLY A 528 9.14 62.92 32.63
N PHE A 529 9.28 63.62 31.50
CA PHE A 529 8.99 65.04 31.39
C PHE A 529 8.40 65.31 30.00
N SER A 530 7.54 66.33 29.91
CA SER A 530 6.84 66.72 28.67
C SER A 530 7.46 67.97 28.06
N THR A 531 7.60 68.00 26.73
CA THR A 531 7.78 69.25 25.98
C THR A 531 7.11 69.17 24.61
N MET A 532 6.56 70.28 24.14
CA MET A 532 5.82 70.38 22.87
C MET A 532 6.56 71.24 21.84
N THR A 533 6.64 70.76 20.60
CA THR A 533 6.66 71.54 19.32
C THR A 533 6.34 70.52 18.20
N ARG A 534 5.44 70.74 17.22
CA ARG A 534 5.33 71.77 16.16
C ARG A 534 6.58 71.81 15.25
N THR A 535 6.50 71.73 13.91
CA THR A 535 5.35 72.01 13.00
C THR A 535 5.53 71.39 11.60
N SER A 536 4.42 70.93 10.97
CA SER A 536 4.04 70.99 9.52
C SER A 536 5.07 70.73 8.38
N TRP A 537 4.79 70.00 7.29
CA TRP A 537 3.75 70.24 6.23
C TRP A 537 3.37 68.90 5.51
N GLN A 538 2.10 68.60 5.20
CA GLN A 538 1.40 68.68 3.87
C GLN A 538 2.08 67.91 2.71
N HIS A 539 1.42 67.15 1.82
CA HIS A 539 0.00 67.03 1.37
C HIS A 539 -0.54 65.58 1.60
N ARG A 540 -1.84 65.17 1.59
CA ARG A 540 -3.10 65.45 0.82
C ARG A 540 -3.02 65.06 -0.68
N SER A 541 -4.01 64.41 -1.33
CA SER A 541 -5.35 63.85 -0.99
C SER A 541 -5.68 62.76 -2.05
N ALA A 542 -6.31 61.60 -1.81
CA ALA A 542 -7.52 61.22 -1.07
C ALA A 542 -8.86 61.36 -1.85
N THR A 543 -9.40 60.23 -2.34
CA THR A 543 -10.78 59.93 -2.79
C THR A 543 -10.90 58.41 -3.00
N GLN A 544 -12.04 57.71 -2.84
CA GLN A 544 -13.26 57.99 -2.07
C GLN A 544 -13.95 56.63 -1.79
N ALA A 545 -14.55 56.41 -0.62
CA ALA A 545 -15.23 55.15 -0.28
C ALA A 545 -16.73 55.38 0.00
N PRO A 546 -17.66 54.62 -0.61
CA PRO A 546 -19.08 54.67 -0.29
C PRO A 546 -19.39 53.92 1.01
N LYS A 547 -20.41 54.40 1.76
CA LYS A 547 -20.93 53.72 2.96
C LYS A 547 -22.05 52.76 2.58
N GLY A 548 -22.07 51.56 3.17
CA GLY A 548 -23.14 50.56 3.01
C GLY A 548 -23.49 49.88 4.34
N THR A 549 -24.73 50.08 4.78
CA THR A 549 -25.45 49.45 5.90
C THR A 549 -24.91 48.15 6.51
N ARG A 550 -24.80 48.12 7.85
CA ARG A 550 -24.89 46.87 8.63
C ARG A 550 -26.27 46.25 8.44
N ALA A 551 -26.34 44.95 8.18
CA ALA A 551 -27.55 44.14 8.30
C ALA A 551 -27.23 42.91 9.17
N TYR A 552 -28.00 42.69 10.23
CA TYR A 552 -28.03 41.41 10.92
C TYR A 552 -28.98 40.47 10.16
N SER A 553 -28.49 39.31 9.76
CA SER A 553 -29.32 38.21 9.24
C SER A 553 -28.99 36.93 9.99
N ILE A 554 -29.98 36.41 10.73
CA ILE A 554 -29.86 35.11 11.40
C ILE A 554 -30.13 34.03 10.35
N GLY A 555 -29.13 33.21 10.06
CA GLY A 555 -29.26 32.08 9.15
C GLY A 555 -28.05 31.16 9.27
N HIS A 556 -28.27 29.92 9.70
CA HIS A 556 -27.21 28.91 9.78
C HIS A 556 -26.80 28.47 8.36
N ASN A 557 -25.67 28.99 7.88
CA ASN A 557 -24.91 28.43 6.77
C ASN A 557 -23.55 27.95 7.30
N PRO A 558 -23.03 26.80 6.86
CA PRO A 558 -21.67 26.41 7.17
C PRO A 558 -20.71 27.43 6.54
N ILE A 559 -19.76 27.93 7.35
CA ILE A 559 -18.72 28.86 6.89
C ILE A 559 -17.86 28.13 5.86
N MET A 560 -17.95 28.52 4.59
CA MET A 560 -17.07 27.99 3.55
C MET A 560 -15.74 28.76 3.56
N THR A 561 -14.66 28.04 3.80
CA THR A 561 -13.30 28.59 3.85
C THR A 561 -12.63 28.72 2.48
N ASN A 562 -13.20 28.10 1.43
CA ASN A 562 -12.79 28.31 0.05
C ASN A 562 -13.22 29.72 -0.43
N PRO A 563 -12.28 30.59 -0.86
CA PRO A 563 -12.56 31.97 -1.27
C PRO A 563 -13.27 32.09 -2.64
N ASN A 564 -13.33 31.01 -3.41
CA ASN A 564 -13.96 30.95 -4.73
C ASN A 564 -14.78 29.64 -4.83
N PRO A 565 -15.88 29.48 -4.07
CA PRO A 565 -16.59 28.21 -3.97
C PRO A 565 -17.30 27.85 -5.29
N PRO A 566 -17.41 26.55 -5.62
CA PRO A 566 -17.98 26.13 -6.89
C PRO A 566 -19.47 26.46 -7.03
N LEU A 567 -19.87 26.79 -8.24
CA LEU A 567 -21.26 27.14 -8.57
C LEU A 567 -22.09 25.87 -8.73
N GLY A 568 -21.53 24.82 -9.36
CA GLY A 568 -22.23 23.57 -9.61
C GLY A 568 -23.57 23.82 -10.32
N LYS A 569 -24.67 23.27 -9.77
CA LYS A 569 -26.02 23.47 -10.31
C LYS A 569 -26.55 24.92 -10.23
N LYS A 570 -25.91 25.82 -9.47
CA LYS A 570 -26.31 27.24 -9.43
C LYS A 570 -26.03 27.97 -10.76
N ASN A 571 -25.11 27.44 -11.57
CA ASN A 571 -24.74 28.00 -12.87
C ASN A 571 -25.70 27.57 -14.00
N ALA A 572 -26.60 26.60 -13.75
CA ALA A 572 -27.52 26.05 -14.75
C ALA A 572 -28.68 27.02 -15.10
N THR A 573 -28.35 28.11 -15.77
CA THR A 573 -29.26 29.14 -16.28
C THR A 573 -29.81 28.80 -17.66
N ASN A 574 -28.98 28.17 -18.50
CA ASN A 574 -29.31 27.71 -19.85
C ASN A 574 -29.98 26.32 -19.82
N LYS A 575 -30.93 26.11 -20.74
CA LYS A 575 -31.74 24.89 -20.86
C LYS A 575 -31.82 24.35 -22.28
N GLN A 576 -31.25 25.04 -23.27
CA GLN A 576 -31.16 24.55 -24.64
C GLN A 576 -29.83 23.81 -24.83
N PRO A 577 -29.74 22.82 -25.74
CA PRO A 577 -28.45 22.24 -26.13
C PRO A 577 -27.58 23.28 -26.85
N ALA A 578 -26.31 23.42 -26.44
CA ALA A 578 -25.35 24.25 -27.16
C ALA A 578 -24.68 23.47 -28.30
N ARG A 579 -24.55 24.12 -29.45
CA ARG A 579 -23.93 23.60 -30.67
C ARG A 579 -22.43 23.93 -30.65
N VAL A 580 -21.60 22.89 -30.61
CA VAL A 580 -20.14 23.03 -30.47
C VAL A 580 -19.44 22.71 -31.78
N ALA A 581 -18.49 23.55 -32.19
CA ALA A 581 -17.55 23.27 -33.27
C ALA A 581 -16.16 22.97 -32.69
N LEU A 582 -15.55 21.85 -33.09
CA LEU A 582 -14.20 21.44 -32.67
C LEU A 582 -13.21 21.54 -33.83
N ILE A 583 -12.25 22.46 -33.72
CA ILE A 583 -11.22 22.68 -34.75
C ILE A 583 -9.90 22.04 -34.29
N GLY A 584 -9.39 21.03 -35.02
CA GLY A 584 -8.15 20.32 -34.66
C GLY A 584 -8.35 18.96 -33.99
N ALA A 585 -9.45 18.27 -34.29
CA ALA A 585 -9.92 17.10 -33.53
C ALA A 585 -9.00 15.85 -33.51
N ARG A 586 -7.96 15.78 -34.36
CA ARG A 586 -7.06 14.60 -34.50
C ARG A 586 -6.19 14.29 -33.27
N GLY A 587 -6.02 15.23 -32.34
CA GLY A 587 -5.19 15.04 -31.15
C GLY A 587 -5.90 14.25 -30.04
N TYR A 588 -5.13 13.56 -29.19
CA TYR A 588 -5.67 12.80 -28.04
C TYR A 588 -6.60 13.63 -27.14
N THR A 589 -6.29 14.93 -26.96
CA THR A 589 -7.15 15.89 -26.25
C THR A 589 -8.49 16.13 -26.96
N GLY A 590 -8.48 16.23 -28.29
CA GLY A 590 -9.70 16.38 -29.09
C GLY A 590 -10.60 15.16 -28.99
N GLN A 591 -10.03 13.96 -29.12
CA GLN A 591 -10.74 12.68 -28.90
C GLN A 591 -11.33 12.57 -27.49
N SER A 592 -10.56 12.97 -26.47
CA SER A 592 -11.01 13.01 -25.07
C SER A 592 -12.16 14.00 -24.85
N LEU A 593 -12.16 15.13 -25.56
CA LEU A 593 -13.24 16.12 -25.52
C LEU A 593 -14.49 15.64 -26.29
N ILE A 594 -14.32 14.94 -27.41
CA ILE A 594 -15.43 14.31 -28.16
C ILE A 594 -16.20 13.33 -27.26
N ALA A 595 -15.51 12.45 -26.53
CA ALA A 595 -16.13 11.51 -25.60
C ALA A 595 -16.87 12.20 -24.43
N LEU A 596 -16.30 13.30 -23.91
CA LEU A 596 -16.94 14.13 -22.89
C LEU A 596 -18.20 14.84 -23.43
N ILE A 597 -18.16 15.41 -24.63
CA ILE A 597 -19.33 16.06 -25.24
C ILE A 597 -20.39 15.04 -25.64
N ASN A 598 -20.02 13.83 -26.08
CA ASN A 598 -20.96 12.72 -26.27
C ASN A 598 -21.72 12.41 -24.97
N SER A 599 -21.02 12.42 -23.83
CA SER A 599 -21.58 12.19 -22.49
C SER A 599 -22.35 13.39 -21.89
N HIS A 600 -22.22 14.60 -22.43
CA HIS A 600 -22.80 15.81 -21.85
C HIS A 600 -24.32 15.94 -22.12
N PRO A 601 -25.19 16.24 -21.12
CA PRO A 601 -26.65 16.24 -21.32
C PRO A 601 -27.17 17.36 -22.22
N SER A 602 -26.49 18.52 -22.27
CA SER A 602 -26.97 19.75 -22.93
C SER A 602 -25.96 20.35 -23.93
N MET A 603 -25.16 19.52 -24.58
CA MET A 603 -24.23 19.94 -25.64
C MET A 603 -24.20 18.89 -26.76
N GLU A 604 -24.01 19.35 -27.98
CA GLU A 604 -23.79 18.52 -29.16
C GLU A 604 -22.61 19.05 -29.98
N LEU A 605 -21.80 18.15 -30.54
CA LEU A 605 -20.93 18.49 -31.65
C LEU A 605 -21.81 18.75 -32.88
N ARG A 606 -21.54 19.84 -33.58
CA ARG A 606 -22.20 20.20 -34.84
C ARG A 606 -21.24 20.09 -36.03
N HIS A 607 -19.98 20.47 -35.83
CA HIS A 607 -18.92 20.44 -36.84
C HIS A 607 -17.57 20.03 -36.21
N VAL A 608 -16.78 19.22 -36.91
CA VAL A 608 -15.51 18.67 -36.39
C VAL A 608 -14.45 18.72 -37.49
N SER A 609 -13.50 19.65 -37.38
CA SER A 609 -12.51 19.92 -38.43
C SER A 609 -11.18 19.18 -38.20
N SER A 610 -10.75 18.44 -39.23
CA SER A 610 -9.49 17.70 -39.29
C SER A 610 -9.01 17.56 -40.74
N ARG A 611 -7.90 18.23 -41.09
CA ARG A 611 -7.35 18.25 -42.47
C ARG A 611 -7.01 16.87 -43.04
N GLU A 612 -6.66 15.92 -42.18
CA GLU A 612 -6.20 14.58 -42.55
C GLU A 612 -7.31 13.53 -42.58
N LEU A 613 -8.39 13.74 -41.80
CA LEU A 613 -9.51 12.81 -41.69
C LEU A 613 -10.72 13.27 -42.51
N ALA A 614 -10.63 14.41 -43.20
CA ALA A 614 -11.75 15.02 -43.92
C ALA A 614 -12.46 14.03 -44.87
N GLY A 615 -13.78 13.92 -44.73
CA GLY A 615 -14.62 12.96 -45.45
C GLY A 615 -14.81 11.59 -44.76
N GLN A 616 -14.11 11.33 -43.64
CA GLN A 616 -14.32 10.13 -42.82
C GLN A 616 -15.38 10.37 -41.73
N PRO A 617 -16.15 9.34 -41.30
CA PRO A 617 -17.09 9.47 -40.18
C PRO A 617 -16.37 9.68 -38.84
N LEU A 618 -17.05 10.30 -37.88
CA LEU A 618 -16.60 10.48 -36.52
C LEU A 618 -16.91 9.24 -35.66
N GLU A 619 -15.95 8.35 -35.50
CA GLU A 619 -16.07 7.21 -34.59
C GLU A 619 -16.14 7.66 -33.11
N GLY A 620 -16.98 6.98 -32.31
CA GLY A 620 -17.10 7.24 -30.86
C GLY A 620 -18.02 8.40 -30.45
N TYR A 621 -18.89 8.86 -31.35
CA TYR A 621 -19.89 9.89 -31.07
C TYR A 621 -21.28 9.45 -31.57
N ASP A 622 -22.24 9.29 -30.65
CA ASP A 622 -23.49 8.53 -30.90
C ASP A 622 -24.75 9.40 -31.05
N LYS A 623 -24.63 10.71 -30.86
CA LYS A 623 -25.77 11.65 -30.88
C LYS A 623 -26.24 12.03 -32.29
N SER A 624 -25.33 12.03 -33.26
CA SER A 624 -25.61 12.37 -34.65
C SER A 624 -24.48 11.88 -35.56
N ASP A 625 -24.82 11.54 -36.81
CA ASP A 625 -23.83 11.22 -37.84
C ASP A 625 -23.01 12.47 -38.19
N ILE A 626 -21.75 12.50 -37.74
CA ILE A 626 -20.79 13.56 -38.06
C ILE A 626 -19.71 13.01 -38.98
N ILE A 627 -19.32 13.82 -39.96
CA ILE A 627 -18.20 13.57 -40.86
C ILE A 627 -17.13 14.63 -40.55
N TYR A 628 -15.86 14.24 -40.56
CA TYR A 628 -14.76 15.20 -40.42
C TYR A 628 -14.73 16.16 -41.61
N GLU A 629 -14.60 17.45 -41.32
CA GLU A 629 -14.54 18.52 -42.32
C GLU A 629 -13.12 19.12 -42.42
N ASN A 630 -12.88 19.92 -43.45
CA ASN A 630 -11.68 20.73 -43.59
C ASN A 630 -12.06 22.22 -43.59
N LEU A 631 -12.60 22.71 -42.47
CA LEU A 631 -13.07 24.09 -42.36
C LEU A 631 -11.93 25.10 -42.53
N SER A 632 -12.12 26.02 -43.47
CA SER A 632 -11.31 27.21 -43.68
C SER A 632 -11.71 28.34 -42.72
N PRO A 633 -10.86 29.37 -42.52
CA PRO A 633 -11.28 30.60 -41.84
C PRO A 633 -12.53 31.22 -42.46
N GLU A 634 -12.65 31.18 -43.79
CA GLU A 634 -13.78 31.70 -44.56
C GLU A 634 -15.09 30.97 -44.24
N ASP A 635 -15.06 29.63 -44.10
CA ASP A 635 -16.22 28.85 -43.67
C ASP A 635 -16.68 29.26 -42.27
N ILE A 636 -15.73 29.46 -41.35
CA ILE A 636 -16.01 29.89 -39.97
C ILE A 636 -16.66 31.28 -39.93
N VAL A 637 -16.21 32.23 -40.76
CA VAL A 637 -16.86 33.55 -40.90
C VAL A 637 -18.34 33.38 -41.28
N GLU A 638 -18.66 32.54 -42.27
CA GLU A 638 -20.02 32.33 -42.73
C GLU A 638 -20.90 31.53 -41.75
N MET A 639 -20.32 30.62 -40.96
CA MET A 639 -21.03 29.88 -39.90
C MET A 639 -21.38 30.77 -38.70
N GLU A 640 -20.43 31.63 -38.27
CA GLU A 640 -20.66 32.60 -37.19
C GLU A 640 -21.60 33.74 -37.63
N LYS A 641 -21.61 34.10 -38.92
CA LYS A 641 -22.64 34.99 -39.52
C LYS A 641 -24.04 34.41 -39.42
N ARG A 642 -24.20 33.10 -39.65
CA ARG A 642 -25.48 32.39 -39.52
C ARG A 642 -25.92 32.17 -38.07
N GLY A 643 -24.98 32.24 -37.12
CA GLY A 643 -25.23 31.85 -35.73
C GLY A 643 -25.42 30.34 -35.58
N ASP A 644 -24.75 29.54 -36.42
CA ASP A 644 -24.87 28.07 -36.43
C ASP A 644 -24.22 27.39 -35.22
N ILE A 645 -23.28 28.09 -34.56
CA ILE A 645 -22.41 27.58 -33.48
C ILE A 645 -22.54 28.46 -32.23
N ASP A 646 -22.61 27.84 -31.05
CA ASP A 646 -22.63 28.52 -29.75
C ASP A 646 -21.27 28.52 -29.05
N CYS A 647 -20.41 27.52 -29.34
CA CYS A 647 -19.05 27.46 -28.82
C CYS A 647 -18.05 26.89 -29.84
N TRP A 648 -16.94 27.61 -30.05
CA TRP A 648 -15.80 27.19 -30.86
C TRP A 648 -14.67 26.72 -29.95
N VAL A 649 -14.21 25.47 -30.12
CA VAL A 649 -13.03 24.95 -29.41
C VAL A 649 -11.86 24.82 -30.37
N MET A 650 -10.77 25.52 -30.07
CA MET A 650 -9.53 25.49 -30.85
C MET A 650 -8.55 24.48 -30.22
N ALA A 651 -8.59 23.24 -30.72
CA ALA A 651 -7.70 22.14 -30.34
C ALA A 651 -6.47 22.07 -31.27
N LEU A 652 -5.90 23.22 -31.62
CA LEU A 652 -4.84 23.38 -32.60
C LEU A 652 -3.44 23.46 -31.95
N PRO A 653 -2.35 23.22 -32.70
CA PRO A 653 -0.99 23.51 -32.24
C PRO A 653 -0.77 25.00 -31.96
N ASN A 654 0.17 25.31 -31.07
CA ASN A 654 0.61 26.69 -30.80
C ASN A 654 1.06 27.40 -32.09
N GLY A 655 0.71 28.67 -32.23
CA GLY A 655 0.94 29.53 -33.39
C GLY A 655 -0.09 29.38 -34.50
N VAL A 656 -1.11 28.52 -34.35
CA VAL A 656 -2.06 28.17 -35.41
C VAL A 656 -3.50 28.66 -35.11
N CYS A 657 -3.81 29.05 -33.87
CA CYS A 657 -5.17 29.46 -33.51
C CYS A 657 -5.61 30.80 -34.14
N LYS A 658 -4.67 31.73 -34.36
CA LYS A 658 -4.97 33.12 -34.71
C LYS A 658 -5.91 33.31 -35.93
N PRO A 659 -5.71 32.69 -37.11
CA PRO A 659 -6.58 32.92 -38.27
C PRO A 659 -8.04 32.48 -38.02
N TYR A 660 -8.23 31.37 -37.30
CA TYR A 660 -9.54 30.85 -36.95
C TYR A 660 -10.23 31.70 -35.87
N VAL A 661 -9.46 32.24 -34.92
CA VAL A 661 -9.95 33.22 -33.93
C VAL A 661 -10.33 34.55 -34.60
N ASP A 662 -9.51 35.05 -35.53
CA ASP A 662 -9.82 36.29 -36.27
C ASP A 662 -11.10 36.12 -37.10
N ALA A 663 -11.31 34.96 -37.74
CA ALA A 663 -12.53 34.61 -38.47
C ALA A 663 -13.80 34.64 -37.60
N VAL A 664 -13.79 34.00 -36.42
CA VAL A 664 -14.91 34.09 -35.47
C VAL A 664 -15.15 35.55 -35.07
N ASN A 665 -14.10 36.33 -34.81
CA ASN A 665 -14.22 37.75 -34.48
C ASN A 665 -14.71 38.63 -35.64
N GLU A 666 -14.56 38.21 -36.89
CA GLU A 666 -15.16 38.87 -38.06
C GLU A 666 -16.65 38.52 -38.18
N GLY A 667 -17.00 37.24 -38.10
CA GLY A 667 -18.39 36.78 -38.16
C GLY A 667 -19.28 37.45 -37.10
N ARG A 668 -18.78 37.55 -35.85
CA ARG A 668 -19.48 38.26 -34.74
C ARG A 668 -19.79 39.73 -35.04
N LYS A 669 -18.93 40.44 -35.77
CA LYS A 669 -19.17 41.85 -36.14
C LYS A 669 -20.30 41.98 -37.15
N ALA A 670 -20.54 40.95 -37.96
CA ALA A 670 -21.55 40.94 -39.01
C ALA A 670 -22.93 40.45 -38.51
N SER A 671 -22.98 39.48 -37.58
CA SER A 671 -24.24 38.94 -37.05
C SER A 671 -24.69 39.52 -35.71
N GLY A 672 -23.77 40.07 -34.90
CA GLY A 672 -24.05 40.44 -33.51
C GLY A 672 -24.20 39.23 -32.57
N HIS A 673 -23.99 38.01 -33.08
CA HIS A 673 -23.96 36.78 -32.28
C HIS A 673 -22.80 36.79 -31.28
N LYS A 674 -22.93 36.01 -30.21
CA LYS A 674 -21.94 35.91 -29.13
C LYS A 674 -21.69 34.45 -28.77
N SER A 675 -21.08 33.70 -29.67
CA SER A 675 -20.52 32.41 -29.31
C SER A 675 -19.38 32.57 -28.28
N VAL A 676 -18.95 31.47 -27.66
CA VAL A 676 -17.74 31.40 -26.84
C VAL A 676 -16.57 30.87 -27.69
N ILE A 677 -15.35 31.34 -27.46
CA ILE A 677 -14.12 30.66 -27.96
C ILE A 677 -13.37 30.08 -26.76
N VAL A 678 -12.99 28.81 -26.83
CA VAL A 678 -12.04 28.18 -25.90
C VAL A 678 -10.80 27.75 -26.67
N ASP A 679 -9.64 28.32 -26.33
CA ASP A 679 -8.34 27.95 -26.89
C ASP A 679 -7.65 26.91 -26.00
N LEU A 680 -7.20 25.79 -26.58
CA LEU A 680 -6.40 24.77 -25.87
C LEU A 680 -4.89 24.94 -26.06
N SER A 681 -4.47 25.76 -27.03
CA SER A 681 -3.07 26.09 -27.28
C SER A 681 -2.51 27.00 -26.18
N ALA A 682 -1.27 27.46 -26.35
CA ALA A 682 -0.68 28.48 -25.49
C ALA A 682 -0.86 29.92 -26.00
N ASP A 683 -1.44 30.12 -27.18
CA ASP A 683 -1.40 31.39 -27.94
C ASP A 683 -1.98 32.57 -27.16
N TYR A 684 -3.04 32.34 -26.38
CA TYR A 684 -3.75 33.38 -25.61
C TYR A 684 -3.62 33.24 -24.09
N ARG A 685 -2.73 32.40 -23.56
CA ARG A 685 -2.54 32.22 -22.10
C ARG A 685 -1.86 33.40 -21.39
N PHE A 686 -1.34 34.35 -22.16
CA PHE A 686 -0.66 35.56 -21.72
C PHE A 686 -1.36 36.86 -22.19
N ASP A 687 -2.54 36.74 -22.82
CA ASP A 687 -3.31 37.87 -23.36
C ASP A 687 -4.38 38.31 -22.34
N ASN A 688 -4.22 39.51 -21.77
CA ASN A 688 -5.15 40.08 -20.79
C ASN A 688 -6.56 40.37 -21.35
N THR A 689 -6.80 40.21 -22.66
CA THR A 689 -8.12 40.27 -23.29
C THR A 689 -8.85 38.92 -23.34
N TRP A 690 -8.22 37.86 -22.82
CA TRP A 690 -8.78 36.52 -22.64
C TRP A 690 -8.90 36.17 -21.17
N THR A 691 -9.90 35.38 -20.80
CA THR A 691 -10.03 34.88 -19.43
C THR A 691 -9.27 33.57 -19.29
N TYR A 692 -8.35 33.48 -18.33
CA TYR A 692 -7.62 32.24 -18.05
C TYR A 692 -8.55 31.22 -17.39
N GLY A 693 -8.72 30.06 -18.03
CA GLY A 693 -9.74 29.07 -17.71
C GLY A 693 -9.38 28.14 -16.56
N LEU A 694 -9.11 28.66 -15.36
CA LEU A 694 -8.79 27.89 -14.15
C LEU A 694 -9.78 28.18 -13.00
N PRO A 695 -11.00 27.60 -13.00
CA PRO A 695 -12.11 27.97 -12.13
C PRO A 695 -11.85 27.92 -10.63
N GLU A 696 -10.90 27.09 -10.18
CA GLU A 696 -10.54 26.96 -8.78
C GLU A 696 -9.72 28.17 -8.26
N LEU A 697 -9.03 28.89 -9.15
CA LEU A 697 -8.18 30.05 -8.81
C LEU A 697 -8.73 31.37 -9.37
N VAL A 698 -9.20 31.37 -10.62
CA VAL A 698 -9.80 32.54 -11.29
C VAL A 698 -11.27 32.65 -10.87
N PRO A 699 -11.79 33.85 -10.51
CA PRO A 699 -13.16 34.02 -10.09
C PRO A 699 -14.15 33.47 -11.11
N ARG A 700 -15.02 32.53 -10.68
CA ARG A 700 -15.93 31.81 -11.58
C ARG A 700 -16.90 32.71 -12.37
N SER A 701 -17.23 33.89 -11.83
CA SER A 701 -17.97 34.95 -12.54
C SER A 701 -17.27 35.38 -13.84
N ASN A 702 -15.95 35.53 -13.81
CA ASN A 702 -15.20 36.02 -14.96
C ASN A 702 -15.22 34.99 -16.10
N ILE A 703 -15.24 33.69 -15.76
CA ILE A 703 -15.33 32.59 -16.73
C ILE A 703 -16.77 32.45 -17.25
N HIS A 704 -17.78 32.65 -16.40
CA HIS A 704 -19.20 32.72 -16.82
C HIS A 704 -19.45 33.85 -17.82
N ASP A 705 -18.87 35.03 -17.60
CA ASP A 705 -19.07 36.21 -18.46
C ASP A 705 -18.11 36.22 -19.69
N ALA A 706 -17.25 35.21 -19.86
CA ALA A 706 -16.22 35.19 -20.89
C ALA A 706 -16.72 34.65 -22.25
N THR A 707 -16.51 35.44 -23.31
CA THR A 707 -16.68 35.00 -24.72
C THR A 707 -15.37 34.53 -25.37
N ARG A 708 -14.28 34.50 -24.59
CA ARG A 708 -12.89 34.16 -24.96
C ARG A 708 -12.15 33.60 -23.75
N ILE A 709 -11.83 32.31 -23.77
CA ILE A 709 -11.18 31.59 -22.66
C ILE A 709 -9.91 30.92 -23.16
N SER A 710 -8.77 31.19 -22.50
CA SER A 710 -7.53 30.46 -22.74
C SER A 710 -7.41 29.35 -21.69
N ASN A 711 -7.45 28.09 -22.14
CA ASN A 711 -7.39 26.94 -21.25
C ASN A 711 -5.96 26.77 -20.71
N PRO A 712 -5.78 26.50 -19.41
CA PRO A 712 -4.46 26.31 -18.82
C PRO A 712 -3.74 25.09 -19.43
N GLY A 713 -2.42 25.12 -19.41
CA GLY A 713 -1.58 23.98 -19.73
C GLY A 713 -1.66 22.88 -18.68
N CYS A 714 -1.42 21.62 -19.06
CA CYS A 714 -1.55 20.48 -18.16
C CYS A 714 -0.62 20.58 -16.94
N TYR A 715 0.69 20.72 -17.14
CA TYR A 715 1.62 20.96 -16.03
C TYR A 715 1.33 22.25 -15.27
N ALA A 716 0.93 23.32 -15.97
CA ALA A 716 0.61 24.59 -15.33
C ALA A 716 -0.59 24.49 -14.38
N THR A 717 -1.63 23.73 -14.75
CA THR A 717 -2.82 23.46 -13.93
C THR A 717 -2.43 22.80 -12.61
N ALA A 718 -1.66 21.71 -12.66
CA ALA A 718 -1.26 20.97 -11.46
C ALA A 718 -0.30 21.75 -10.57
N ALA A 719 0.63 22.52 -11.15
CA ALA A 719 1.58 23.32 -10.38
C ALA A 719 0.93 24.53 -9.70
N GLN A 720 0.02 25.23 -10.40
CA GLN A 720 -0.73 26.34 -9.82
C GLN A 720 -1.58 25.90 -8.63
N LEU A 721 -2.31 24.80 -8.75
CA LEU A 721 -3.10 24.25 -7.65
C LEU A 721 -2.21 23.68 -6.52
N GLY A 722 -1.01 23.23 -6.86
CA GLY A 722 0.01 22.81 -5.90
C GLY A 722 0.75 23.94 -5.17
N ILE A 723 0.60 25.21 -5.58
CA ILE A 723 1.33 26.37 -4.99
C ILE A 723 0.38 27.46 -4.46
N ALA A 724 -0.77 27.69 -5.10
CA ALA A 724 -1.71 28.77 -4.78
C ALA A 724 -2.13 28.86 -3.30
N PRO A 725 -2.31 27.75 -2.54
CA PRO A 725 -2.64 27.84 -1.11
C PRO A 725 -1.53 28.42 -0.23
N LEU A 726 -0.28 28.49 -0.71
CA LEU A 726 0.91 28.90 0.06
C LEU A 726 1.53 30.22 -0.43
N LEU A 727 0.90 30.96 -1.34
CA LEU A 727 1.45 32.22 -1.89
C LEU A 727 1.82 33.24 -0.80
N GLU A 728 0.97 33.43 0.21
CA GLU A 728 1.22 34.30 1.37
C GLU A 728 2.34 33.79 2.30
N HIS A 729 2.81 32.55 2.10
CA HIS A 729 3.75 31.86 2.99
C HIS A 729 5.09 31.56 2.30
N LEU A 730 5.27 31.97 1.03
CA LEU A 730 6.53 31.82 0.31
C LEU A 730 7.68 32.59 0.98
N GLY A 731 8.79 31.90 1.18
CA GLY A 731 10.08 32.44 1.63
C GLY A 731 11.14 32.49 0.52
N GLY A 732 10.78 32.13 -0.71
CA GLY A 732 11.67 32.03 -1.86
C GLY A 732 10.97 31.41 -3.07
N GLN A 733 11.70 31.24 -4.17
CA GLN A 733 11.19 30.67 -5.43
C GLN A 733 10.81 29.19 -5.25
N PRO A 734 9.55 28.77 -5.57
CA PRO A 734 9.20 27.36 -5.66
C PRO A 734 9.94 26.64 -6.79
N THR A 735 10.37 25.41 -6.53
CA THR A 735 11.01 24.52 -7.52
C THR A 735 10.12 23.32 -7.81
N ILE A 736 9.85 23.06 -9.08
CA ILE A 736 8.87 22.07 -9.54
C ILE A 736 9.58 21.05 -10.43
N PHE A 737 9.56 19.77 -10.04
CA PHE A 737 9.93 18.66 -10.91
C PHE A 737 8.66 17.93 -11.33
N GLY A 738 8.42 17.80 -12.64
CA GLY A 738 7.15 17.26 -13.14
C GLY A 738 7.34 16.21 -14.23
N VAL A 739 6.79 15.01 -14.05
CA VAL A 739 6.84 13.91 -15.03
C VAL A 739 5.47 13.67 -15.64
N SER A 740 5.35 13.65 -16.98
CA SER A 740 4.12 13.33 -17.71
C SER A 740 4.20 11.99 -18.44
N GLY A 741 3.03 11.47 -18.78
CA GLY A 741 2.90 10.44 -19.80
C GLY A 741 3.17 10.98 -21.21
N TYR A 742 3.48 10.09 -22.14
CA TYR A 742 3.93 10.46 -23.49
C TYR A 742 2.85 11.02 -24.41
N SER A 743 1.56 10.85 -24.09
CA SER A 743 0.47 11.56 -24.77
C SER A 743 0.61 13.08 -24.71
N GLY A 744 1.34 13.62 -23.72
CA GLY A 744 1.67 15.04 -23.59
C GLY A 744 2.56 15.59 -24.72
N ALA A 745 3.32 14.75 -25.42
CA ALA A 745 4.09 15.12 -26.61
C ALA A 745 3.24 15.07 -27.91
N GLY A 746 1.96 14.70 -27.81
CA GLY A 746 1.01 14.67 -28.92
C GLY A 746 1.16 13.44 -29.83
N THR A 747 0.61 13.55 -31.04
CA THR A 747 0.47 12.44 -32.02
C THR A 747 1.48 12.46 -33.17
N LYS A 748 2.46 13.37 -33.15
CA LYS A 748 3.54 13.43 -34.16
C LYS A 748 4.77 12.68 -33.62
N PRO A 749 5.34 11.69 -34.34
CA PRO A 749 6.49 10.93 -33.87
C PRO A 749 7.69 11.79 -33.46
N SER A 750 8.30 11.44 -32.33
CA SER A 750 9.45 12.09 -31.71
C SER A 750 10.06 11.18 -30.62
N PRO A 751 11.29 11.41 -30.17
CA PRO A 751 11.85 10.70 -29.01
C PRO A 751 11.04 10.84 -27.71
N LYS A 752 10.10 11.79 -27.64
CA LYS A 752 9.25 12.09 -26.47
C LYS A 752 7.88 11.39 -26.50
N ASN A 753 7.57 10.66 -27.57
CA ASN A 753 6.42 9.75 -27.69
C ASN A 753 6.74 8.43 -28.40
N ASP A 754 8.02 8.09 -28.45
CA ASP A 754 8.53 6.77 -28.79
C ASP A 754 8.54 5.90 -27.51
N VAL A 755 7.77 4.82 -27.52
CA VAL A 755 7.61 3.93 -26.36
C VAL A 755 8.85 3.06 -26.13
N GLU A 756 9.61 2.73 -27.19
CA GLU A 756 10.84 1.95 -27.07
C GLU A 756 11.93 2.81 -26.42
N ASN A 757 12.14 4.03 -26.93
CA ASN A 757 13.08 5.01 -26.38
C ASN A 757 12.74 5.47 -24.95
N LEU A 758 11.46 5.42 -24.55
CA LEU A 758 11.02 5.72 -23.19
C LEU A 758 11.03 4.50 -22.24
N THR A 759 11.18 3.27 -22.75
CA THR A 759 11.17 2.08 -21.89
C THR A 759 12.39 2.06 -20.97
N ASN A 760 12.13 1.93 -19.66
CA ASN A 760 13.13 2.07 -18.58
C ASN A 760 13.83 3.45 -18.53
N ASN A 761 13.24 4.49 -19.12
CA ASN A 761 13.87 5.80 -19.31
C ASN A 761 12.93 6.97 -18.96
N ILE A 762 13.49 8.15 -18.67
CA ILE A 762 12.76 9.43 -18.59
C ILE A 762 13.55 10.54 -19.27
N ILE A 763 12.87 11.44 -19.99
CA ILE A 763 13.51 12.41 -20.89
C ILE A 763 12.99 13.83 -20.60
N PRO A 764 13.85 14.86 -20.43
CA PRO A 764 13.37 16.24 -20.25
C PRO A 764 12.67 16.78 -21.51
N TYR A 765 11.57 17.51 -21.33
CA TYR A 765 11.00 18.36 -22.38
C TYR A 765 11.92 19.55 -22.65
N SER A 766 12.37 20.20 -21.57
CA SER A 766 13.43 21.21 -21.49
C SER A 766 13.97 21.23 -20.06
N LEU A 767 15.17 21.78 -19.83
CA LEU A 767 15.76 21.96 -18.50
C LEU A 767 15.48 23.33 -17.88
N THR A 768 15.26 24.36 -18.71
CA THR A 768 14.80 25.71 -18.32
C THR A 768 13.79 26.24 -19.34
N ASP A 769 13.22 27.43 -19.12
CA ASP A 769 12.54 28.26 -20.12
C ASP A 769 11.25 27.70 -20.73
N HIS A 770 10.81 26.52 -20.26
CA HIS A 770 9.64 25.83 -20.77
C HIS A 770 8.39 26.71 -20.61
N ILE A 771 7.50 26.71 -21.61
CA ILE A 771 6.37 27.64 -21.65
C ILE A 771 5.48 27.62 -20.39
N HIS A 772 5.30 26.44 -19.78
CA HIS A 772 4.58 26.28 -18.51
C HIS A 772 5.26 26.98 -17.32
N GLU A 773 6.59 27.14 -17.28
CA GLU A 773 7.30 27.88 -16.22
C GLU A 773 6.88 29.36 -16.21
N LYS A 774 6.83 29.94 -17.42
CA LYS A 774 6.39 31.32 -17.68
C LYS A 774 4.88 31.46 -17.43
N GLU A 775 4.08 30.46 -17.80
CA GLU A 775 2.64 30.41 -17.54
C GLU A 775 2.31 30.39 -16.04
N ILE A 776 2.93 29.47 -15.27
CA ILE A 776 2.77 29.39 -13.82
C ILE A 776 3.21 30.70 -13.17
N SER A 777 4.35 31.25 -13.58
CA SER A 777 4.89 32.47 -12.98
C SER A 777 4.01 33.70 -13.24
N ALA A 778 3.44 33.81 -14.44
CA ALA A 778 2.53 34.90 -14.79
C ALA A 778 1.20 34.81 -14.04
N GLN A 779 0.60 33.61 -13.96
CA GLN A 779 -0.73 33.43 -13.38
C GLN A 779 -0.73 33.39 -11.83
N LEU A 780 0.38 33.02 -11.19
CA LEU A 780 0.56 33.12 -9.73
C LEU A 780 1.13 34.47 -9.27
N GLY A 781 1.66 35.28 -10.17
CA GLY A 781 2.33 36.55 -9.84
C GLY A 781 3.69 36.40 -9.11
N VAL A 782 4.25 35.19 -9.07
CA VAL A 782 5.53 34.86 -8.40
C VAL A 782 6.37 33.98 -9.31
N GLN A 783 7.69 34.19 -9.35
CA GLN A 783 8.58 33.33 -10.14
C GLN A 783 8.61 31.90 -9.58
N VAL A 784 8.68 30.91 -10.46
CA VAL A 784 8.97 29.50 -10.14
C VAL A 784 10.13 28.98 -11.00
N ALA A 785 10.69 27.82 -10.67
CA ALA A 785 11.60 27.08 -11.55
C ALA A 785 11.00 25.71 -11.86
N PHE A 786 11.01 25.27 -13.13
CA PHE A 786 10.25 24.09 -13.57
C PHE A 786 10.99 23.20 -14.57
N MET A 787 11.16 21.92 -14.20
CA MET A 787 11.86 20.91 -15.00
C MET A 787 10.91 19.78 -15.48
N PRO A 788 10.21 19.96 -16.62
CA PRO A 788 9.31 18.96 -17.19
C PRO A 788 10.04 17.77 -17.82
N HIS A 789 9.57 16.55 -17.52
CA HIS A 789 10.08 15.28 -18.05
C HIS A 789 8.93 14.39 -18.57
N VAL A 790 9.22 13.50 -19.52
CA VAL A 790 8.29 12.49 -20.05
C VAL A 790 8.77 11.07 -19.71
N ALA A 791 7.81 10.15 -19.54
CA ALA A 791 8.03 8.74 -19.22
C ALA A 791 7.11 7.81 -20.03
N VAL A 792 7.37 6.49 -19.97
CA VAL A 792 6.76 5.45 -20.80
C VAL A 792 5.24 5.24 -20.64
N TRP A 793 4.59 5.77 -19.60
CA TRP A 793 3.13 5.63 -19.44
C TRP A 793 2.37 6.56 -20.40
N PHE A 794 1.17 6.15 -20.85
CA PHE A 794 0.42 6.93 -21.85
C PHE A 794 -0.03 8.30 -21.31
N GLN A 795 -0.73 8.34 -20.18
CA GLN A 795 -1.33 9.56 -19.63
C GLN A 795 -1.24 9.64 -18.10
N GLY A 796 -1.16 10.86 -17.57
CA GLY A 796 -0.98 11.19 -16.16
C GLY A 796 0.28 12.03 -15.93
N ILE A 797 0.18 13.03 -15.05
CA ILE A 797 1.28 13.87 -14.56
C ILE A 797 1.43 13.67 -13.05
N HIS A 798 2.68 13.68 -12.58
CA HIS A 798 3.02 13.90 -11.18
C HIS A 798 4.04 15.03 -11.06
N HIS A 799 3.73 16.03 -10.24
CA HIS A 799 4.67 17.05 -9.79
C HIS A 799 5.13 16.76 -8.37
N THR A 800 6.42 16.95 -8.13
CA THR A 800 7.01 17.15 -6.81
C THR A 800 7.43 18.61 -6.69
N ILE A 801 6.79 19.36 -5.80
CA ILE A 801 6.96 20.81 -5.65
C ILE A 801 7.65 21.10 -4.32
N SER A 802 8.87 21.65 -4.37
CA SER A 802 9.61 22.11 -3.19
C SER A 802 9.41 23.61 -3.01
N ILE A 803 8.82 24.00 -1.88
CA ILE A 803 8.35 25.36 -1.60
C ILE A 803 9.09 25.90 -0.34
N PRO A 804 9.96 26.91 -0.48
CA PRO A 804 10.55 27.61 0.67
C PRO A 804 9.48 28.41 1.42
N LEU A 805 9.52 28.39 2.76
CA LEU A 805 8.52 29.04 3.63
C LEU A 805 9.12 30.22 4.41
N ASN A 806 8.41 31.35 4.44
CA ASN A 806 8.85 32.56 5.15
C ASN A 806 8.82 32.38 6.68
N LYS A 807 7.80 31.70 7.20
CA LYS A 807 7.63 31.32 8.61
C LYS A 807 7.87 29.81 8.81
N THR A 808 8.15 29.42 10.04
CA THR A 808 8.20 28.01 10.45
C THR A 808 6.77 27.46 10.52
N MET A 809 6.52 26.30 9.91
CA MET A 809 5.22 25.61 9.91
C MET A 809 5.42 24.11 10.10
N ASN A 810 4.36 23.37 10.43
CA ASN A 810 4.36 21.90 10.44
C ASN A 810 3.42 21.32 9.35
N SER A 811 3.52 20.01 9.09
CA SER A 811 2.73 19.32 8.05
C SER A 811 1.21 19.38 8.24
N ARG A 812 0.70 19.47 9.48
CA ARG A 812 -0.72 19.63 9.78
C ARG A 812 -1.20 21.03 9.40
N ASP A 813 -0.43 22.08 9.70
CA ASP A 813 -0.75 23.47 9.31
C ASP A 813 -0.88 23.58 7.78
N ILE A 814 0.11 23.04 7.04
CA ILE A 814 0.10 23.06 5.58
C ILE A 814 -1.10 22.28 5.05
N ARG A 815 -1.33 21.04 5.51
CA ARG A 815 -2.45 20.22 5.06
C ARG A 815 -3.80 20.90 5.31
N GLN A 816 -3.99 21.53 6.46
CA GLN A 816 -5.21 22.28 6.80
C GLN A 816 -5.46 23.42 5.79
N ILE A 817 -4.44 24.20 5.44
CA ILE A 817 -4.54 25.29 4.46
C ILE A 817 -5.03 24.79 3.09
N TYR A 818 -4.56 23.62 2.63
CA TYR A 818 -5.06 23.04 1.37
C TYR A 818 -6.51 22.53 1.51
N GLN A 819 -6.87 21.93 2.65
CA GLN A 819 -8.24 21.46 2.91
C GLN A 819 -9.25 22.62 2.96
N ASP A 820 -8.86 23.76 3.53
CA ASP A 820 -9.67 24.98 3.55
C ASP A 820 -9.73 25.66 2.18
N ARG A 821 -8.58 25.84 1.51
CA ARG A 821 -8.52 26.53 0.21
C ARG A 821 -9.32 25.82 -0.88
N TYR A 822 -9.47 24.49 -0.80
CA TYR A 822 -10.26 23.69 -1.74
C TYR A 822 -11.54 23.10 -1.14
N ALA A 823 -12.04 23.66 -0.03
CA ALA A 823 -13.27 23.22 0.60
C ALA A 823 -14.46 23.25 -0.39
N GLY A 824 -15.09 22.10 -0.60
CA GLY A 824 -16.25 21.92 -1.48
C GLY A 824 -15.95 21.72 -2.97
N GLU A 825 -14.69 21.80 -3.42
CA GLU A 825 -14.32 21.48 -4.81
C GLU A 825 -14.57 20.00 -5.13
N LYS A 826 -15.12 19.72 -6.31
CA LYS A 826 -15.39 18.32 -6.75
C LYS A 826 -14.32 17.72 -7.65
N LEU A 827 -13.42 18.57 -8.18
CA LEU A 827 -12.33 18.18 -9.07
C LEU A 827 -10.94 18.43 -8.45
N VAL A 828 -10.87 18.79 -7.17
CA VAL A 828 -9.63 18.84 -6.38
C VAL A 828 -9.85 18.02 -5.10
N LYS A 829 -8.94 17.09 -4.82
CA LYS A 829 -9.00 16.18 -3.68
C LYS A 829 -7.70 16.23 -2.90
N VAL A 830 -7.77 16.71 -1.66
CA VAL A 830 -6.63 16.76 -0.74
C VAL A 830 -6.49 15.41 -0.02
N VAL A 831 -5.33 14.78 -0.15
CA VAL A 831 -4.97 13.48 0.44
C VAL A 831 -3.80 13.62 1.42
N GLY A 832 -3.58 12.61 2.28
CA GLY A 832 -2.45 12.60 3.22
C GLY A 832 -1.13 12.29 2.51
N GLU A 833 -1.04 11.06 1.99
CA GLU A 833 0.11 10.53 1.27
C GLU A 833 0.38 11.24 -0.07
N ALA A 834 1.56 11.01 -0.65
CA ALA A 834 1.88 11.51 -1.98
C ALA A 834 1.02 10.82 -3.05
N PRO A 835 0.22 11.56 -3.84
CA PRO A 835 -0.65 10.97 -4.86
C PRO A 835 0.13 10.40 -6.05
N LEU A 836 -0.39 9.33 -6.65
CA LEU A 836 0.31 8.54 -7.68
C LEU A 836 -0.26 8.75 -9.09
N VAL A 837 0.60 8.70 -10.12
CA VAL A 837 0.18 8.76 -11.54
C VAL A 837 -0.89 7.71 -11.85
N LYS A 838 -0.64 6.45 -11.46
CA LYS A 838 -1.58 5.32 -11.64
C LYS A 838 -2.93 5.53 -10.94
N ALA A 839 -2.98 6.38 -9.91
CA ALA A 839 -4.21 6.69 -9.19
C ALA A 839 -5.05 7.81 -9.86
N ILE A 840 -4.43 8.69 -10.67
CA ILE A 840 -5.13 9.81 -11.33
C ILE A 840 -5.34 9.62 -12.83
N SER A 841 -4.53 8.77 -13.48
CA SER A 841 -4.64 8.45 -14.91
C SER A 841 -6.07 8.01 -15.26
N GLY A 842 -6.67 8.63 -16.28
CA GLY A 842 -8.08 8.41 -16.65
C GLY A 842 -9.11 9.08 -15.73
N LYS A 843 -8.73 10.05 -14.89
CA LYS A 843 -9.66 10.78 -14.00
C LYS A 843 -9.73 12.29 -14.30
N HIS A 844 -10.87 12.86 -13.95
CA HIS A 844 -11.29 14.23 -14.27
C HIS A 844 -10.83 15.29 -13.25
N GLY A 845 -10.04 14.92 -12.24
CA GLY A 845 -9.66 15.82 -11.14
C GLY A 845 -8.17 15.86 -10.86
N VAL A 846 -7.84 16.53 -9.75
CA VAL A 846 -6.50 16.72 -9.20
C VAL A 846 -6.44 16.04 -7.84
N GLU A 847 -5.40 15.26 -7.57
CA GLU A 847 -5.06 14.83 -6.21
C GLU A 847 -3.82 15.58 -5.72
N ILE A 848 -3.87 16.12 -4.49
CA ILE A 848 -2.78 16.89 -3.88
C ILE A 848 -2.50 16.35 -2.48
N GLY A 849 -1.25 16.03 -2.16
CA GLY A 849 -0.86 15.45 -0.88
C GLY A 849 0.65 15.31 -0.71
N GLY A 850 1.07 14.44 0.21
CA GLY A 850 2.49 14.23 0.51
C GLY A 850 3.14 15.45 1.16
N PHE A 851 2.42 16.09 2.09
CA PHE A 851 2.79 17.36 2.75
C PHE A 851 4.01 17.24 3.69
N ALA A 852 5.16 16.86 3.18
CA ALA A 852 6.39 16.64 3.94
C ALA A 852 7.10 17.97 4.23
N VAL A 853 7.12 18.40 5.49
CA VAL A 853 7.84 19.60 5.93
C VAL A 853 9.23 19.22 6.45
N HIS A 854 10.25 19.97 6.03
CA HIS A 854 11.63 19.81 6.50
C HIS A 854 11.74 20.10 8.01
N SER A 855 12.70 19.49 8.72
CA SER A 855 12.87 19.62 10.19
C SER A 855 12.96 21.07 10.70
N SER A 856 13.55 21.98 9.91
CA SER A 856 13.60 23.42 10.23
C SER A 856 12.26 24.16 10.10
N GLY A 857 11.21 23.52 9.60
CA GLY A 857 9.89 24.10 9.29
C GLY A 857 9.89 25.16 8.17
N LYS A 858 11.03 25.43 7.53
CA LYS A 858 11.24 26.50 6.54
C LYS A 858 11.15 26.06 5.07
N ARG A 859 10.78 24.81 4.81
CA ARG A 859 10.57 24.27 3.46
C ARG A 859 9.56 23.13 3.53
N VAL A 860 8.59 23.13 2.62
CA VAL A 860 7.66 22.01 2.43
C VAL A 860 7.83 21.42 1.05
N VAL A 861 7.62 20.10 0.93
CA VAL A 861 7.40 19.42 -0.34
C VAL A 861 5.93 19.04 -0.42
N VAL A 862 5.31 19.26 -1.59
CA VAL A 862 3.94 18.87 -1.90
C VAL A 862 3.92 18.16 -3.24
N CYS A 863 3.20 17.05 -3.32
CA CYS A 863 2.99 16.30 -4.55
C CYS A 863 1.59 16.57 -5.11
N ALA A 864 1.49 16.83 -6.41
CA ALA A 864 0.23 17.08 -7.11
C ALA A 864 0.16 16.25 -8.40
N THR A 865 -0.94 15.52 -8.61
CA THR A 865 -1.16 14.71 -9.80
C THR A 865 -2.45 15.09 -10.53
N ILE A 866 -2.42 15.00 -11.85
CA ILE A 866 -3.57 15.14 -12.75
C ILE A 866 -3.48 14.13 -13.89
N ASP A 867 -4.59 13.86 -14.57
CA ASP A 867 -4.52 13.37 -15.93
C ASP A 867 -4.23 14.52 -16.92
N ASN A 868 -3.26 14.36 -17.82
CA ASN A 868 -2.83 15.42 -18.73
C ASN A 868 -3.74 15.64 -19.94
N LEU A 869 -4.60 14.68 -20.30
CA LEU A 869 -5.59 14.81 -21.37
C LEU A 869 -6.94 15.26 -20.82
N LEU A 870 -7.30 14.85 -19.60
CA LEU A 870 -8.56 15.17 -18.93
C LEU A 870 -8.46 16.48 -18.14
N LYS A 871 -8.13 16.46 -16.85
CA LYS A 871 -8.07 17.70 -16.02
C LYS A 871 -6.96 18.66 -16.48
N GLY A 872 -5.94 18.17 -17.17
CA GLY A 872 -4.93 18.99 -17.82
C GLY A 872 -5.33 19.60 -19.17
N ALA A 873 -6.47 19.22 -19.75
CA ALA A 873 -6.97 19.80 -21.01
C ALA A 873 -8.49 19.64 -21.22
N ALA A 874 -8.98 18.47 -21.64
CA ALA A 874 -10.35 18.29 -22.14
C ALA A 874 -11.46 18.47 -21.08
N THR A 875 -11.24 18.00 -19.85
CA THR A 875 -12.17 18.24 -18.74
C THR A 875 -12.16 19.69 -18.30
N GLN A 876 -10.98 20.32 -18.31
CA GLN A 876 -10.85 21.75 -18.02
C GLN A 876 -11.62 22.58 -19.06
N CYS A 877 -11.50 22.23 -20.33
CA CYS A 877 -12.25 22.81 -21.43
C CYS A 877 -13.77 22.69 -21.18
N LEU A 878 -14.27 21.50 -20.87
CA LEU A 878 -15.70 21.31 -20.59
C LEU A 878 -16.16 22.07 -19.33
N GLN A 879 -15.37 22.13 -18.26
CA GLN A 879 -15.71 22.90 -17.06
C GLN A 879 -15.80 24.41 -17.37
N ASN A 880 -14.90 24.92 -18.22
CA ASN A 880 -14.93 26.30 -18.71
C ASN A 880 -16.14 26.56 -19.64
N MET A 881 -16.44 25.64 -20.55
CA MET A 881 -17.62 25.71 -21.44
C MET A 881 -18.92 25.69 -20.62
N ASN A 882 -19.02 24.83 -19.61
CA ASN A 882 -20.17 24.74 -18.70
C ASN A 882 -20.43 26.07 -17.99
N LEU A 883 -19.35 26.72 -17.50
CA LEU A 883 -19.45 28.03 -16.85
C LEU A 883 -19.95 29.10 -17.84
N ALA A 884 -19.26 29.25 -18.98
CA ALA A 884 -19.52 30.32 -19.97
C ALA A 884 -20.84 30.18 -20.75
N LEU A 885 -21.36 28.96 -20.91
CA LEU A 885 -22.61 28.68 -21.63
C LEU A 885 -23.83 28.55 -20.70
N GLY A 886 -23.64 28.73 -19.39
CA GLY A 886 -24.72 28.70 -18.39
C GLY A 886 -25.26 27.31 -18.06
N TYR A 887 -24.43 26.26 -18.10
CA TYR A 887 -24.79 24.92 -17.64
C TYR A 887 -24.30 24.67 -16.21
N GLY A 888 -24.67 23.55 -15.59
CA GLY A 888 -24.08 23.16 -14.31
C GLY A 888 -22.59 22.92 -14.47
N GLU A 889 -21.76 23.49 -13.59
CA GLU A 889 -20.29 23.50 -13.73
C GLU A 889 -19.66 22.11 -14.01
N TYR A 890 -20.28 21.06 -13.47
CA TYR A 890 -19.82 19.67 -13.58
C TYR A 890 -20.75 18.79 -14.44
N ASP A 891 -21.67 19.36 -15.21
CA ASP A 891 -22.51 18.60 -16.12
C ASP A 891 -21.62 17.93 -17.19
N GLY A 892 -21.92 16.69 -17.57
CA GLY A 892 -21.08 15.84 -18.43
C GLY A 892 -19.71 15.43 -17.87
N ILE A 893 -19.30 15.89 -16.68
CA ILE A 893 -18.02 15.57 -16.05
C ILE A 893 -18.22 14.53 -14.92
N PRO A 894 -17.59 13.34 -15.00
CA PRO A 894 -17.57 12.39 -13.89
C PRO A 894 -16.81 12.96 -12.68
N VAL A 895 -17.56 13.49 -11.71
CA VAL A 895 -17.02 14.04 -10.46
C VAL A 895 -16.48 12.94 -9.54
N ILE A 896 -15.46 13.27 -8.76
CA ILE A 896 -14.96 12.40 -7.70
C ILE A 896 -16.00 12.44 -6.56
N GLU A 897 -16.81 11.39 -6.40
CA GLU A 897 -17.64 11.26 -5.20
C GLU A 897 -16.74 11.07 -3.97
N SER A 898 -16.69 12.07 -3.10
CA SER A 898 -16.38 11.84 -1.68
C SER A 898 -17.30 10.74 -1.16
N PRO A 899 -16.82 9.78 -0.34
CA PRO A 899 -17.70 8.80 0.28
C PRO A 899 -18.79 9.56 1.03
N ARG A 900 -20.04 9.43 0.56
CA ARG A 900 -21.18 10.08 1.19
C ARG A 900 -21.18 9.64 2.65
N LYS A 901 -21.23 10.58 3.61
CA LYS A 901 -21.66 10.21 4.96
C LYS A 901 -22.95 9.39 4.78
N PRO A 902 -23.06 8.18 5.37
CA PRO A 902 -24.28 7.42 5.23
C PRO A 902 -25.43 8.34 5.66
N ARG A 903 -26.50 8.37 4.86
CA ARG A 903 -27.69 9.11 5.26
C ARG A 903 -28.05 8.64 6.66
N THR A 904 -28.27 9.59 7.57
CA THR A 904 -28.95 9.33 8.82
C THR A 904 -30.38 8.90 8.47
N VAL A 905 -30.54 7.61 8.21
CA VAL A 905 -31.82 6.93 8.27
C VAL A 905 -32.28 7.09 9.71
N GLU A 906 -33.49 7.63 9.90
CA GLU A 906 -34.08 7.73 11.23
C GLU A 906 -34.21 6.32 11.80
N VAL A 907 -33.66 6.12 13.00
CA VAL A 907 -33.29 4.78 13.52
C VAL A 907 -34.51 3.85 13.63
N ASP A 908 -35.69 4.44 13.78
CA ASP A 908 -36.98 3.76 13.95
C ASP A 908 -37.41 2.93 12.73
N GLU A 909 -37.13 3.37 11.49
CA GLU A 909 -37.62 2.65 10.29
C GLU A 909 -36.83 1.36 10.04
N LEU A 910 -35.52 1.34 10.37
CA LEU A 910 -34.71 0.13 10.26
C LEU A 910 -34.97 -0.84 11.42
N ALA A 911 -35.12 -0.32 12.65
CA ALA A 911 -35.45 -1.13 13.83
C ALA A 911 -36.79 -1.88 13.63
N SER A 912 -37.80 -1.19 13.10
CA SER A 912 -39.12 -1.75 12.79
C SER A 912 -39.09 -2.94 11.82
N ARG A 913 -38.05 -3.07 10.99
CA ARG A 913 -37.91 -4.15 10.01
C ARG A 913 -36.96 -5.26 10.46
N LEU A 914 -36.00 -4.97 11.34
CA LEU A 914 -35.10 -5.98 11.90
C LEU A 914 -35.82 -6.86 12.95
N VAL A 915 -36.67 -6.27 13.78
CA VAL A 915 -37.45 -6.96 14.83
C VAL A 915 -38.45 -7.98 14.27
N LEU A 916 -38.84 -7.86 12.99
CA LEU A 916 -39.71 -8.83 12.29
C LEU A 916 -38.95 -9.93 11.54
N ALA A 917 -37.62 -9.87 11.46
CA ALA A 917 -36.79 -10.78 10.64
C ALA A 917 -35.94 -11.76 11.46
N LEU A 918 -35.65 -11.45 12.73
CA LEU A 918 -34.83 -12.28 13.61
C LEU A 918 -35.67 -12.86 14.75
N GLY A 919 -36.05 -14.13 14.62
CA GLY A 919 -36.71 -14.88 15.69
C GLY A 919 -35.79 -15.12 16.88
N GLU A 920 -36.38 -15.27 18.07
CA GLU A 920 -35.67 -15.28 19.36
C GLU A 920 -34.53 -16.31 19.46
N LYS A 921 -33.28 -15.85 19.57
CA LYS A 921 -32.26 -16.42 20.47
C LYS A 921 -31.00 -15.56 20.60
N GLU A 922 -30.32 -15.77 21.73
CA GLU A 922 -28.97 -15.32 22.11
C GLU A 922 -28.73 -13.79 22.12
N ALA A 923 -28.80 -13.22 23.32
CA ALA A 923 -28.51 -11.82 23.59
C ALA A 923 -27.06 -11.63 24.11
N VAL A 924 -26.25 -10.89 23.35
CA VAL A 924 -24.96 -10.37 23.82
C VAL A 924 -25.21 -9.11 24.66
N ARG A 925 -24.68 -9.07 25.89
CA ARG A 925 -24.83 -7.95 26.84
C ARG A 925 -23.70 -6.92 26.68
N GLY A 926 -23.94 -5.66 27.06
CA GLY A 926 -22.86 -4.82 27.61
C GLY A 926 -22.67 -3.38 27.11
N VAL A 927 -23.72 -2.58 26.92
CA VAL A 927 -23.58 -1.10 26.91
C VAL A 927 -24.71 -0.47 27.71
N THR A 928 -24.36 0.33 28.72
CA THR A 928 -25.31 1.03 29.59
C THR A 928 -25.09 2.53 29.48
N TRP A 929 -26.08 3.27 28.96
CA TRP A 929 -26.03 4.73 28.90
C TRP A 929 -26.63 5.33 30.18
N VAL A 930 -25.85 6.11 30.92
CA VAL A 930 -26.34 6.94 32.03
C VAL A 930 -26.45 8.37 31.56
N SER A 931 -27.66 8.93 31.57
CA SER A 931 -27.90 10.34 31.30
C SER A 931 -27.98 11.11 32.61
N TYR A 932 -27.08 12.05 32.81
CA TYR A 932 -27.29 13.17 33.72
C TYR A 932 -28.03 14.30 32.98
N ARG A 933 -28.86 15.04 33.72
CA ARG A 933 -29.41 16.34 33.30
C ARG A 933 -28.88 17.39 34.25
N ASP A 934 -28.05 18.31 33.77
CA ASP A 934 -27.72 19.51 34.51
C ASP A 934 -28.63 20.68 34.13
N THR A 935 -28.91 21.53 35.12
CA THR A 935 -29.66 22.77 34.99
C THR A 935 -28.73 23.97 34.76
N GLU A 936 -29.30 25.14 34.48
CA GLU A 936 -28.64 26.29 33.87
C GLU A 936 -27.57 27.00 34.73
N ASN A 937 -26.72 27.79 34.04
CA ASN A 937 -25.80 28.85 34.53
C ASN A 937 -24.41 28.47 35.11
N SER A 938 -23.41 28.28 34.23
CA SER A 938 -22.03 28.77 34.43
C SER A 938 -21.23 28.77 33.11
N PRO A 939 -20.35 29.76 32.82
CA PRO A 939 -19.62 29.83 31.54
C PRO A 939 -18.14 29.39 31.61
N SER A 940 -17.85 28.13 31.99
CA SER A 940 -16.56 27.47 31.63
C SER A 940 -16.51 25.98 32.02
N SER A 941 -16.26 25.08 31.06
CA SER A 941 -15.76 23.72 31.30
C SER A 941 -15.19 23.08 30.03
N THR A 942 -14.15 22.26 30.18
CA THR A 942 -13.59 21.40 29.11
C THR A 942 -14.31 20.05 29.11
N LEU A 943 -14.38 19.37 27.96
CA LEU A 943 -14.85 17.98 27.88
C LEU A 943 -13.70 17.02 28.16
N ASP A 944 -13.72 16.36 29.33
CA ASP A 944 -12.88 15.21 29.63
C ASP A 944 -13.62 13.90 29.24
N LEU A 945 -12.88 12.90 28.75
CA LEU A 945 -13.42 11.61 28.32
C LEU A 945 -12.69 10.47 29.05
N VAL A 946 -13.43 9.65 29.81
CA VAL A 946 -12.91 8.50 30.54
C VAL A 946 -13.62 7.23 30.08
N VAL A 947 -12.85 6.16 29.85
CA VAL A 947 -13.35 4.85 29.40
C VAL A 947 -12.77 3.76 30.31
N HIS A 948 -13.65 2.99 30.97
CA HIS A 948 -13.26 1.84 31.79
C HIS A 948 -13.73 0.53 31.14
N ARG A 949 -12.92 -0.53 31.31
CA ARG A 949 -13.25 -1.90 30.92
C ARG A 949 -13.60 -2.70 32.17
N ALA A 950 -14.86 -3.08 32.34
CA ALA A 950 -15.31 -3.84 33.51
C ALA A 950 -14.91 -5.32 33.43
N THR A 951 -14.37 -5.86 34.53
CA THR A 951 -14.13 -7.29 34.74
C THR A 951 -15.33 -7.96 35.42
N SER A 952 -15.50 -9.27 35.27
CA SER A 952 -16.72 -9.99 35.66
C SER A 952 -16.67 -10.52 37.09
N SER A 953 -16.78 -9.64 38.09
CA SER A 953 -16.77 -10.04 39.51
C SER A 953 -17.68 -9.25 40.45
N ASP A 954 -18.77 -8.65 39.96
CA ASP A 954 -19.82 -8.07 40.81
C ASP A 954 -21.20 -8.11 40.12
N LEU A 955 -22.08 -9.03 40.55
CA LEU A 955 -23.55 -9.02 40.42
C LEU A 955 -24.18 -10.35 40.89
N ASP A 956 -24.20 -10.59 42.21
CA ASP A 956 -25.09 -11.62 42.80
C ASP A 956 -25.62 -11.22 44.19
N LYS A 957 -26.70 -10.42 44.18
CA LYS A 957 -27.69 -10.23 45.25
C LYS A 957 -28.85 -9.36 44.74
N THR A 958 -30.03 -9.60 45.34
CA THR A 958 -31.33 -8.92 45.14
C THR A 958 -31.95 -9.02 43.73
N THR A 959 -33.26 -9.19 43.53
CA THR A 959 -34.39 -9.26 44.50
C THR A 959 -35.45 -10.28 44.05
N GLN A 960 -36.15 -10.90 45.01
CA GLN A 960 -37.39 -11.65 44.78
C GLN A 960 -38.64 -10.79 45.11
N GLU A 961 -39.84 -11.37 44.91
CA GLU A 961 -41.18 -10.82 45.24
C GLU A 961 -41.73 -9.79 44.23
N ARG A 962 -43.04 -9.73 43.89
CA ARG A 962 -44.20 -10.60 44.20
C ARG A 962 -45.34 -10.40 43.15
N THR A 963 -46.20 -11.41 42.97
CA THR A 963 -47.64 -11.41 42.53
C THR A 963 -48.18 -10.32 41.57
N GLY A 964 -48.97 -10.58 40.52
CA GLY A 964 -49.60 -11.82 39.98
C GLY A 964 -51.00 -11.52 39.36
N GLY A 965 -51.62 -12.44 38.57
CA GLY A 965 -53.09 -12.38 38.32
C GLY A 965 -53.71 -12.75 36.95
N VAL A 966 -53.99 -14.03 36.71
CA VAL A 966 -55.28 -14.58 36.17
C VAL A 966 -55.87 -14.14 34.79
N ARG A 967 -55.81 -15.08 33.80
CA ARG A 967 -56.82 -15.51 32.76
C ARG A 967 -57.41 -14.47 31.75
N LYS A 968 -57.27 -14.65 30.41
CA LYS A 968 -57.99 -15.55 29.42
C LYS A 968 -59.45 -15.10 29.09
N PRO A 969 -60.09 -15.42 27.91
CA PRO A 969 -59.82 -16.56 26.99
C PRO A 969 -60.02 -16.41 25.43
N ASN A 970 -59.28 -17.23 24.66
CA ASN A 970 -59.68 -18.11 23.52
C ASN A 970 -60.37 -17.64 22.19
N ILE A 971 -60.40 -18.60 21.23
CA ILE A 971 -61.31 -18.81 20.05
C ILE A 971 -60.77 -18.28 18.68
N ARG A 972 -60.67 -19.03 17.57
CA ARG A 972 -60.74 -20.50 17.23
C ARG A 972 -60.02 -20.74 15.87
N GLN A 973 -59.40 -21.90 15.59
CA GLN A 973 -59.87 -23.03 14.73
C GLN A 973 -60.44 -22.62 13.34
N ASN A 974 -60.16 -23.27 12.20
CA ASN A 974 -59.86 -24.71 11.98
C ASN A 974 -59.27 -25.02 10.56
N VAL A 975 -58.41 -26.07 10.45
CA VAL A 975 -58.47 -27.22 9.47
C VAL A 975 -58.28 -26.94 7.94
N ASP A 976 -57.64 -27.78 7.08
CA ASP A 976 -57.48 -29.26 7.06
C ASP A 976 -56.11 -29.78 6.50
N VAL A 977 -55.86 -31.11 6.56
CA VAL A 977 -54.65 -31.83 6.03
C VAL A 977 -55.03 -33.25 5.53
N PRO A 978 -54.33 -33.85 4.54
CA PRO A 978 -53.36 -34.93 4.85
C PRO A 978 -52.16 -35.04 3.87
N GLY A 979 -51.09 -35.82 4.10
CA GLY A 979 -50.67 -36.53 5.31
C GLY A 979 -49.90 -37.85 5.04
N GLN A 980 -48.61 -37.93 5.45
CA GLN A 980 -47.79 -39.11 5.83
C GLN A 980 -46.38 -38.57 6.23
N GLU A 981 -45.85 -38.72 7.45
CA GLU A 981 -45.38 -39.94 8.17
C GLU A 981 -44.07 -40.51 7.58
N ALA A 982 -43.04 -40.95 8.32
CA ALA A 982 -42.79 -41.15 9.77
C ALA A 982 -41.26 -41.36 10.02
N ARG A 983 -40.62 -41.31 11.22
CA ARG A 983 -40.84 -40.77 12.59
C ARG A 983 -39.52 -40.98 13.40
N HIS A 984 -39.07 -40.01 14.22
CA HIS A 984 -38.50 -40.10 15.61
C HIS A 984 -37.45 -41.20 16.01
N TRP A 985 -36.70 -41.21 17.14
CA TRP A 985 -36.67 -40.55 18.47
C TRP A 985 -35.19 -40.20 18.85
N LEU A 986 -34.75 -39.34 19.78
CA LEU A 986 -35.19 -38.66 21.04
C LEU A 986 -34.57 -39.21 22.37
N ILE A 987 -34.17 -38.27 23.25
CA ILE A 987 -34.21 -38.27 24.75
C ILE A 987 -33.00 -38.69 25.65
N CYS A 988 -32.84 -37.92 26.75
CA CYS A 988 -32.08 -38.13 28.03
C CYS A 988 -30.52 -38.16 28.04
N GLN A 989 -29.85 -38.08 29.20
CA GLN A 989 -29.82 -37.08 30.31
C GLN A 989 -28.83 -37.53 31.43
N HIS A 990 -28.36 -36.56 32.25
CA HIS A 990 -27.80 -36.71 33.62
C HIS A 990 -26.41 -37.33 33.88
N GLN A 991 -25.55 -36.50 34.50
CA GLN A 991 -24.70 -36.68 35.71
C GLN A 991 -24.01 -38.04 36.02
N GLY A 992 -22.70 -37.99 36.33
CA GLY A 992 -22.00 -39.06 37.08
C GLY A 992 -20.47 -38.90 37.22
N HIS A 993 -20.00 -38.42 38.37
CA HIS A 993 -18.65 -38.74 38.91
C HIS A 993 -18.74 -40.11 39.65
N PRO A 994 -17.67 -40.94 39.75
CA PRO A 994 -16.42 -40.55 40.44
C PRO A 994 -15.11 -41.23 39.94
N ARG A 995 -14.02 -41.04 40.70
CA ARG A 995 -12.82 -41.93 40.77
C ARG A 995 -12.94 -42.82 42.04
N PRO A 996 -11.93 -43.59 42.50
CA PRO A 996 -10.76 -44.21 41.84
C PRO A 996 -10.74 -45.75 42.08
N LEU A 997 -9.61 -46.44 41.89
CA LEU A 997 -8.90 -47.31 42.88
C LEU A 997 -7.85 -48.23 42.20
N GLU A 998 -6.67 -48.35 42.85
CA GLU A 998 -5.85 -49.58 43.07
C GLU A 998 -5.35 -50.47 41.88
N ALA A 999 -4.24 -51.22 41.97
CA ALA A 999 -3.05 -51.21 42.85
C ALA A 999 -1.93 -52.14 42.26
N GLU A 1000 -0.77 -52.23 42.95
CA GLU A 1000 0.31 -53.23 42.78
C GLU A 1000 1.17 -53.16 41.48
N GLY A 1001 2.45 -53.57 41.44
CA GLY A 1001 3.33 -53.98 42.55
C GLY A 1001 4.77 -54.41 42.13
N LEU A 1002 5.74 -54.12 43.02
CA LEU A 1002 7.01 -54.81 43.30
C LEU A 1002 8.12 -55.06 42.21
N CYS A 1003 9.27 -54.41 42.45
CA CYS A 1003 10.60 -55.03 42.77
C CYS A 1003 11.75 -55.29 41.74
N ARG A 1004 12.96 -54.87 42.19
CA ARG A 1004 14.35 -55.30 41.82
C ARG A 1004 14.88 -54.84 40.44
N GLY A 1005 16.14 -54.43 40.26
CA GLY A 1005 17.31 -54.20 41.15
C GLY A 1005 18.24 -53.11 40.54
N ARG A 1006 19.15 -52.45 41.29
CA ARG A 1006 20.55 -52.84 41.61
C ARG A 1006 21.44 -53.06 40.36
N ASP A 1007 22.66 -52.51 40.23
CA ASP A 1007 23.56 -51.73 41.15
C ASP A 1007 24.54 -50.83 40.32
N ALA A 1008 25.42 -50.07 41.00
CA ALA A 1008 26.65 -49.37 40.52
C ALA A 1008 26.48 -48.12 39.61
N GLU A 1009 27.08 -46.94 39.86
CA GLU A 1009 28.52 -46.54 40.00
C GLU A 1009 29.29 -46.52 38.65
N ALA A 1010 30.34 -45.72 38.40
CA ALA A 1010 30.94 -44.51 38.99
C ALA A 1010 32.12 -44.04 38.06
N SER A 1011 32.78 -42.88 38.15
CA SER A 1011 32.45 -41.50 38.58
C SER A 1011 33.71 -40.61 38.35
N ALA A 1012 33.60 -39.27 38.34
CA ALA A 1012 34.72 -38.28 38.30
C ALA A 1012 35.64 -38.34 37.03
N ALA A 1013 36.61 -37.45 36.77
CA ALA A 1013 36.74 -35.99 36.97
C ALA A 1013 37.93 -35.45 36.11
N LEU A 1014 38.16 -34.12 36.13
CA LEU A 1014 39.43 -33.38 35.98
C LEU A 1014 40.61 -34.02 35.21
N HIS A 1015 41.09 -33.38 34.12
CA HIS A 1015 42.35 -32.58 34.12
C HIS A 1015 42.79 -32.06 32.73
N HIS A 1016 43.43 -30.88 32.70
CA HIS A 1016 44.47 -30.51 31.72
C HIS A 1016 45.81 -31.17 32.14
N PRO A 1017 46.66 -31.59 31.18
CA PRO A 1017 47.69 -30.72 30.58
C PRO A 1017 47.43 -30.42 29.08
N GLN A 1018 48.12 -29.57 28.31
CA GLN A 1018 49.38 -28.81 28.42
C GLN A 1018 50.68 -29.48 27.89
N HIS A 1019 51.33 -28.76 26.97
CA HIS A 1019 52.74 -28.78 26.53
C HIS A 1019 53.28 -29.71 25.41
N ASP A 1020 54.14 -29.05 24.61
CA ASP A 1020 55.29 -29.48 23.80
C ASP A 1020 55.06 -30.29 22.51
N ALA A 1021 55.47 -29.85 21.30
CA ALA A 1021 56.72 -29.24 20.76
C ALA A 1021 57.65 -30.32 20.14
N ALA A 1022 58.36 -30.11 19.02
CA ALA A 1022 58.40 -29.02 18.02
C ALA A 1022 58.70 -29.64 16.61
N HIS A 1023 59.58 -29.22 15.70
CA HIS A 1023 60.63 -28.17 15.56
C HIS A 1023 60.86 -27.93 14.03
N GLU A 1024 61.29 -26.72 13.65
CA GLU A 1024 62.13 -26.41 12.46
C GLU A 1024 61.56 -26.57 11.00
N ASP A 1025 61.96 -25.76 9.99
CA ASP A 1025 62.90 -24.60 10.02
C ASP A 1025 62.67 -23.52 8.93
N GLU A 1026 63.41 -22.40 9.10
CA GLU A 1026 63.82 -21.29 8.20
C GLU A 1026 62.86 -20.76 7.10
N GLY A 1027 62.71 -19.43 6.93
CA GLY A 1027 63.25 -18.33 7.74
C GLY A 1027 63.33 -16.98 7.01
N ARG A 1028 63.60 -15.92 7.80
CA ARG A 1028 63.94 -14.52 7.41
C ARG A 1028 62.80 -13.68 6.79
N GLY A 1029 62.45 -12.49 7.33
CA GLY A 1029 62.80 -11.92 8.64
C GLY A 1029 62.73 -10.39 8.71
N ALA A 1030 62.01 -9.87 9.73
CA ALA A 1030 62.10 -8.53 10.34
C ALA A 1030 61.75 -7.29 9.48
N ALA A 1031 61.33 -6.14 10.04
CA ALA A 1031 60.59 -5.82 11.28
C ALA A 1031 60.27 -4.31 11.31
N ALA A 1032 59.17 -3.91 12.00
CA ALA A 1032 58.89 -2.54 12.49
C ALA A 1032 58.74 -1.40 11.45
N ALA A 1033 58.12 -0.25 11.74
CA ALA A 1033 57.01 0.09 12.67
C ALA A 1033 56.45 1.50 12.34
N ASP A 1034 55.22 1.76 12.79
CA ASP A 1034 54.62 3.07 13.14
C ASP A 1034 54.46 4.25 12.14
N ALA A 1035 53.46 5.08 12.49
CA ALA A 1035 53.32 6.54 12.28
C ALA A 1035 52.87 7.14 10.92
N ASP A 1036 51.62 7.64 10.93
CA ASP A 1036 51.17 9.00 10.57
C ASP A 1036 51.69 9.75 9.31
N ALA A 1037 50.81 9.78 8.31
CA ALA A 1037 50.02 10.97 7.90
C ALA A 1037 50.63 12.19 7.13
N LEU A 1038 49.68 12.90 6.48
CA LEU A 1038 49.68 14.30 5.99
C LEU A 1038 50.26 14.68 4.60
N LEU A 1039 49.31 14.99 3.70
CA LEU A 1039 49.15 16.26 2.93
C LEU A 1039 49.84 16.52 1.57
N HIS A 1040 48.99 17.09 0.68
CA HIS A 1040 49.28 18.08 -0.39
C HIS A 1040 50.13 17.67 -1.62
N ALA A 1041 49.96 18.27 -2.81
CA ALA A 1041 48.85 19.04 -3.41
C ALA A 1041 49.12 19.30 -4.93
N ALA A 1042 48.09 19.78 -5.64
CA ALA A 1042 48.13 20.67 -6.82
C ALA A 1042 48.60 20.12 -8.20
N ASP A 1043 47.74 20.40 -9.20
CA ASP A 1043 48.00 21.06 -10.50
C ASP A 1043 49.04 20.50 -11.52
N ALA A 1044 48.86 20.61 -12.85
CA ALA A 1044 47.68 20.87 -13.71
C ALA A 1044 48.05 20.65 -15.21
N ASP A 1045 47.04 20.52 -16.09
CA ASP A 1045 47.02 20.94 -17.51
C ASP A 1045 47.99 20.29 -18.57
N PRO A 1046 47.79 20.48 -19.90
CA PRO A 1046 46.50 20.40 -20.65
C PRO A 1046 46.61 19.80 -22.11
N GLU A 1047 45.47 19.78 -22.83
CA GLU A 1047 45.34 19.90 -24.33
C GLU A 1047 45.80 18.71 -25.25
N PRO A 1048 45.44 18.67 -26.58
CA PRO A 1048 44.06 18.81 -27.12
C PRO A 1048 43.69 17.93 -28.38
N VAL A 1049 42.38 17.63 -28.53
CA VAL A 1049 41.56 17.72 -29.78
C VAL A 1049 41.76 16.79 -31.02
N HIS A 1050 40.60 16.38 -31.61
CA HIS A 1050 40.35 15.70 -32.91
C HIS A 1050 40.77 14.20 -33.04
N THR A 1051 40.11 13.33 -33.81
CA THR A 1051 38.92 13.40 -34.71
C THR A 1051 37.84 12.37 -34.31
N GLY A 1052 36.66 12.38 -34.95
CA GLY A 1052 35.69 11.26 -34.90
C GLY A 1052 35.28 10.83 -36.31
N TRP A 1053 34.68 9.64 -36.46
CA TRP A 1053 33.91 9.08 -37.60
C TRP A 1053 33.45 7.67 -37.23
N GLU A 1054 32.17 7.31 -37.46
CA GLU A 1054 31.53 5.95 -37.56
C GLU A 1054 31.84 4.86 -36.49
N GLU A 1055 30.92 3.98 -36.08
CA GLU A 1055 29.56 3.63 -36.56
C GLU A 1055 28.47 3.88 -35.48
#